data_AF-A0A2G8T440-F1
#
_entry.id   AF-A0A2G8T440-F1
#
_cell.length_a   1.000
_cell.length_b   1.000
_cell.length_c   1.000
_cell.angle_alpha   90.00
_cell.angle_beta   90.00
_cell.angle_gamma   90.00
#
_symmetry.space_group_name_H-M   'P 1'
#
loop_
_entity.id
_entity.type
_entity.pdbx_description
1 polymer ?
#
loop_
_entity_poly.entity_id
_entity_poly.type
_entity_poly.pdbx_seq_one_letter_code
_entity_poly.pdbx_strand_id
1 'polypeptide(L)'
;MAAADYTSLVQSIYISYFGRPADTFGLANFAGKLNTLKAPLTVNGLTAAYKTSAAIKSLIDSFGTSDESIALYGNDTVAFVSAIYNNVLNRTPDFDGLVFWVKEINAGNLSKANASLAIMAGAVNNTSPQGLIDAQVLANKVIIAGNFTTAIDTGVELGAYSGNTAAAAARDMLKTVTATTVPATFQATVDATIVAIVSASIPVVNVALTSSIADTIVGGANSEIINGTLGGTGTLSGFDSVDGGAGNDTLNLVDVSINGTTKIAASVVIKNVETINVSSTQAVDIDTNGYAGVTALNIQSTGVDIVKAAAATSVNVIDTAGAVTVTGGNNVSVTTTAGKVEVNNAAGNVTVATNGSGVVAIVGGKNIVTNSASDVTISKVSGSVAVTTTTGAISVQGGTDVSIVSKANAGNVSVGAAVATTTDTTTGKQTISNIADIATGNVTIANSTTTAGLTTYGASATNVYTNGGASVSVSGSAGGAITDVGTTMLAPSTGVAAVAGTSKLTTVALTGVSGATTVTSDALVNLAMTKVSAGVTATVAGAHALTIASAANASTVTDATATAVTITTSGTAADMLALTAEKAAALTVGGTGAAFTLGALALGTAASVTATSLTVNGSVAADLGNLSAQTKLSGVDAAANTGGVTAVMGTTASFTGGTGADIVTVGATTKAIVTGDGNDTVIMTSATVGTGGSIAGGAGTDTLSISAASAAAASLSAVFATKVTGFEHLTLTAASNETVDLSVLGTYNYVSVSGADGLTLNNVTSGVTLALTGAGAAYNVNGGSPFITGVSDVLNVTLTDGSGAGVVFGAVAALNVETIAITTADTQAKASGTFSDSFAVSGNSAKSITVGGNAGLVLTADGAALTSVDASGITLGGFAFTSGALAAAASIKGSASGTNTVNFVAATKAVTYTGGAGNDVVTAGNTSNVITLGEGASNSVNAGDGNNTITGGAKIDFVTVGSGNNTVSLGNGSNTFTATSGNNTYVGGTGVDTISVGGGVNTITTGTGADVINFTASAANGNSYSTIMDAHAGMKINFGAGAGALNKVSLTLAGTAVFQDYLDAATAGKGEVGVAAGALAYFVFGGNTYVVTDHSDATTYQNGADSVVKLVGIVDMSVSTVASGIVTLH
;
A
#
# COMPACT_ATOMS: atom_id res chain seq x y z
N MET A 1 41.31 26.31 65.64
CA MET A 1 40.88 25.83 64.30
C MET A 1 39.38 25.90 64.27
N ALA A 2 38.80 26.61 63.30
CA ALA A 2 37.36 26.52 63.07
C ALA A 2 37.00 25.04 62.84
N ALA A 3 35.91 24.56 63.45
CA ALA A 3 35.39 23.24 63.15
C ALA A 3 35.08 23.18 61.64
N ALA A 4 35.48 22.12 60.97
CA ALA A 4 35.16 21.97 59.56
C ALA A 4 33.65 21.70 59.41
N ASP A 5 33.00 22.37 58.45
CA ASP A 5 31.55 22.26 58.24
C ASP A 5 31.22 21.01 57.41
N TYR A 6 30.69 19.99 58.07
CA TYR A 6 30.26 18.74 57.43
C TYR A 6 28.78 18.74 57.03
N THR A 7 28.04 19.84 57.20
CA THR A 7 26.57 19.87 57.08
C THR A 7 26.10 19.33 55.73
N SER A 8 26.63 19.84 54.62
CA SER A 8 26.25 19.39 53.28
C SER A 8 26.65 17.93 53.01
N LEU A 9 27.76 17.46 53.59
CA LEU A 9 28.21 16.08 53.43
C LEU A 9 27.30 15.10 54.17
N VAL A 10 26.92 15.43 55.41
CA VAL A 10 26.00 14.60 56.19
C VAL A 10 24.61 14.57 55.55
N GLN A 11 24.10 15.71 55.08
CA GLN A 11 22.83 15.75 54.34
C GLN A 11 22.88 14.88 53.08
N SER A 12 23.98 14.93 52.32
CA SER A 12 24.14 14.07 51.14
C SER A 12 24.05 12.59 51.49
N ILE A 13 24.64 12.17 52.62
CA ILE A 13 24.62 10.78 53.09
C ILE A 13 23.21 10.36 53.53
N TYR A 14 22.50 11.20 54.30
CA TYR A 14 21.11 10.95 54.70
C TYR A 14 20.15 10.91 53.51
N ILE A 15 20.34 11.80 52.53
CA ILE A 15 19.56 11.78 51.29
C ILE A 15 19.81 10.49 50.53
N SER A 16 21.07 10.15 50.22
CA SER A 16 21.35 8.95 49.44
C SER A 16 20.80 7.71 50.16
N TYR A 17 21.12 7.56 51.44
CA TYR A 17 20.85 6.32 52.17
C TYR A 17 19.42 6.19 52.69
N PHE A 18 18.76 7.28 53.10
CA PHE A 18 17.41 7.25 53.69
C PHE A 18 16.39 8.08 52.92
N GLY A 19 16.80 8.82 51.89
CA GLY A 19 15.91 9.65 51.07
C GLY A 19 15.40 10.91 51.76
N ARG A 20 15.84 11.22 52.98
CA ARG A 20 15.30 12.31 53.82
C ARG A 20 16.39 13.25 54.34
N PRO A 21 16.02 14.47 54.79
CA PRO A 21 16.91 15.33 55.56
C PRO A 21 17.34 14.69 56.88
N ALA A 22 18.57 14.92 57.32
CA ALA A 22 19.01 14.53 58.65
C ALA A 22 18.19 15.24 59.74
N ASP A 23 17.81 14.55 60.81
CA ASP A 23 17.27 15.22 62.00
C ASP A 23 18.37 16.01 62.72
N THR A 24 17.97 17.00 63.52
CA THR A 24 18.89 17.96 64.14
C THR A 24 19.96 17.27 65.00
N PHE A 25 19.61 16.20 65.70
CA PHE A 25 20.54 15.44 66.54
C PHE A 25 21.43 14.49 65.70
N GLY A 26 20.85 13.81 64.71
CA GLY A 26 21.56 12.93 63.77
C GLY A 26 22.60 13.69 62.96
N LEU A 27 22.26 14.89 62.48
CA LEU A 27 23.16 15.81 61.79
C LEU A 27 24.36 16.19 62.67
N ALA A 28 24.09 16.69 63.87
CA ALA A 28 25.13 17.13 64.81
C ALA A 28 26.03 15.97 65.27
N ASN A 29 25.45 14.80 65.57
CA ASN A 29 26.20 13.62 65.99
C ASN A 29 27.15 13.13 64.89
N PHE A 30 26.64 13.03 63.67
CA PHE A 30 27.41 12.49 62.56
C PHE A 30 28.48 13.47 62.07
N ALA A 31 28.15 14.77 61.97
CA ALA A 31 29.12 15.82 61.67
C ALA A 31 30.24 15.88 62.71
N GLY A 32 29.91 15.75 64.00
CA GLY A 32 30.89 15.68 65.09
C GLY A 32 31.85 14.50 64.96
N LYS A 33 31.32 13.30 64.66
CA LYS A 33 32.14 12.09 64.44
C LYS A 33 33.07 12.23 63.23
N LEU A 34 32.58 12.77 62.10
CA LEU A 34 33.41 13.04 60.92
C LEU A 34 34.53 14.05 61.21
N ASN A 35 34.22 15.10 61.98
CA ASN A 35 35.19 16.10 62.40
C ASN A 35 36.28 15.51 63.32
N THR A 36 35.90 14.66 64.30
CA THR A 36 36.87 13.95 65.16
C THR A 36 37.78 13.03 64.34
N LEU A 37 37.24 12.36 63.33
CA LEU A 37 38.01 11.49 62.42
C LEU A 37 38.81 12.26 61.37
N LYS A 38 38.68 13.60 61.30
CA LYS A 38 39.27 14.46 60.27
C LYS A 38 38.96 13.95 58.86
N ALA A 39 37.71 13.54 58.63
CA ALA A 39 37.28 13.00 57.36
C ALA A 39 37.35 14.07 56.23
N PRO A 40 37.43 13.69 54.95
CA PRO A 40 37.32 14.65 53.86
C PRO A 40 35.92 15.28 53.79
N LEU A 41 35.85 16.53 53.32
CA LEU A 41 34.60 17.32 53.27
C LEU A 41 33.73 17.05 52.03
N THR A 42 34.24 16.31 51.05
CA THR A 42 33.52 16.00 49.80
C THR A 42 33.15 14.53 49.73
N VAL A 43 32.06 14.21 49.03
CA VAL A 43 31.61 12.83 48.78
C VAL A 43 32.73 11.98 48.16
N ASN A 44 33.48 12.56 47.22
CA ASN A 44 34.62 11.89 46.57
C ASN A 44 35.77 11.63 47.54
N GLY A 45 36.13 12.62 48.35
CA GLY A 45 37.16 12.47 49.37
C GLY A 45 36.77 11.39 50.38
N LEU A 46 35.49 11.40 50.81
CA LEU A 46 34.96 10.41 51.74
C LEU A 46 34.95 8.99 51.15
N THR A 47 34.62 8.86 49.86
CA THR A 47 34.68 7.58 49.12
C THR A 47 36.11 7.03 49.04
N ALA A 48 37.11 7.91 48.84
CA ALA A 48 38.51 7.52 48.85
C ALA A 48 38.98 7.11 50.27
N ALA A 49 38.57 7.87 51.30
CA ALA A 49 38.93 7.60 52.69
C ALA A 49 38.24 6.33 53.24
N TYR A 50 37.04 6.00 52.75
CA TYR A 50 36.33 4.76 53.09
C TYR A 50 37.14 3.50 52.77
N LYS A 51 37.96 3.53 51.70
CA LYS A 51 38.81 2.40 51.28
C LYS A 51 40.03 2.21 52.17
N THR A 52 40.48 3.25 52.87
CA THR A 52 41.78 3.28 53.56
C THR A 52 41.69 3.47 55.07
N SER A 53 40.57 3.98 55.60
CA SER A 53 40.36 4.22 57.03
C SER A 53 39.28 3.31 57.61
N ALA A 54 39.68 2.38 58.48
CA ALA A 54 38.76 1.47 59.17
C ALA A 54 37.72 2.21 60.03
N ALA A 55 38.09 3.36 60.62
CA ALA A 55 37.18 4.17 61.43
C ALA A 55 36.11 4.87 60.59
N ILE A 56 36.48 5.41 59.42
CA ILE A 56 35.50 5.99 58.47
C ILE A 56 34.62 4.90 57.88
N LYS A 57 35.20 3.74 57.56
CA LYS A 57 34.46 2.56 57.10
C LYS A 57 33.37 2.16 58.09
N SER A 58 33.75 1.95 59.36
CA SER A 58 32.81 1.57 60.42
C SER A 58 31.72 2.62 60.65
N LEU A 59 32.05 3.91 60.53
CA LEU A 59 31.09 4.99 60.70
C LEU A 59 30.06 5.01 59.56
N ILE A 60 30.49 4.86 58.31
CA ILE A 60 29.59 4.83 57.15
C ILE A 60 28.75 3.55 57.13
N ASP A 61 29.34 2.39 57.46
CA ASP A 61 28.62 1.11 57.54
C ASP A 61 27.52 1.11 58.61
N SER A 62 27.61 1.96 59.64
CA SER A 62 26.60 2.05 60.70
C SER A 62 25.21 2.45 60.20
N PHE A 63 25.11 3.13 59.04
CA PHE A 63 23.82 3.43 58.39
C PHE A 63 23.10 2.15 57.99
N GLY A 64 23.84 1.16 57.47
CA GLY A 64 23.27 -0.09 56.99
C GLY A 64 22.76 -1.02 58.06
N THR A 65 23.21 -0.84 59.30
CA THR A 65 22.78 -1.61 60.48
C THR A 65 21.82 -0.84 61.38
N SER A 66 21.36 0.35 60.96
CA SER A 66 20.39 1.14 61.73
C SER A 66 18.98 0.54 61.64
N ASP A 67 18.17 0.76 62.67
CA ASP A 67 16.77 0.32 62.70
C ASP A 67 15.97 0.92 61.53
N GLU A 68 16.25 2.17 61.15
CA GLU A 68 15.62 2.83 60.00
C GLU A 68 15.98 2.14 58.68
N SER A 69 17.23 1.71 58.50
CA SER A 69 17.66 0.95 57.30
C SER A 69 16.95 -0.39 57.21
N ILE A 70 16.83 -1.12 58.34
CA ILE A 70 16.13 -2.40 58.41
C ILE A 70 14.65 -2.20 58.07
N ALA A 71 14.03 -1.13 58.56
CA ALA A 71 12.63 -0.82 58.27
C ALA A 71 12.40 -0.43 56.80
N LEU A 72 13.32 0.30 56.17
CA LEU A 72 13.18 0.76 54.79
C LEU A 72 13.47 -0.32 53.75
N TYR A 73 14.47 -1.17 54.02
CA TYR A 73 15.04 -2.04 52.99
C TYR A 73 15.03 -3.52 53.35
N GLY A 74 14.88 -3.86 54.64
CA GLY A 74 15.03 -5.24 55.13
C GLY A 74 16.26 -5.95 54.54
N ASN A 75 16.07 -7.20 54.14
CA ASN A 75 17.10 -8.00 53.45
C ASN A 75 17.02 -7.86 51.90
N ASP A 76 16.18 -6.98 51.36
CA ASP A 76 15.98 -6.86 49.92
C ASP A 76 17.01 -5.89 49.29
N THR A 77 18.01 -6.47 48.62
CA THR A 77 19.05 -5.73 47.92
C THR A 77 18.53 -5.01 46.66
N VAL A 78 17.51 -5.54 45.98
CA VAL A 78 16.93 -4.94 44.77
C VAL A 78 16.12 -3.69 45.13
N ALA A 79 15.29 -3.79 46.18
CA ALA A 79 14.55 -2.66 46.73
C ALA A 79 15.50 -1.57 47.24
N PHE A 80 16.60 -1.97 47.91
CA PHE A 80 17.64 -1.04 48.36
C PHE A 80 18.24 -0.25 47.18
N VAL A 81 18.80 -0.92 46.17
CA VAL A 81 19.46 -0.23 45.04
C VAL A 81 18.48 0.69 44.30
N SER A 82 17.26 0.23 44.09
CA SER A 82 16.21 1.02 43.45
C SER A 82 15.85 2.27 44.26
N ALA A 83 15.81 2.17 45.59
CA ALA A 83 15.58 3.31 46.45
C ALA A 83 16.73 4.33 46.40
N ILE A 84 17.99 3.90 46.40
CA ILE A 84 19.14 4.80 46.28
C ILE A 84 19.09 5.60 44.96
N TYR A 85 18.77 4.94 43.85
CA TYR A 85 18.63 5.59 42.55
C TYR A 85 17.52 6.65 42.55
N ASN A 86 16.37 6.35 43.15
CA ASN A 86 15.30 7.35 43.29
C ASN A 86 15.69 8.50 44.24
N ASN A 87 16.31 8.18 45.38
CA ASN A 87 16.74 9.14 46.37
C ASN A 87 17.73 10.17 45.78
N VAL A 88 18.71 9.71 45.02
CA VAL A 88 19.79 10.55 44.48
C VAL A 88 19.41 11.14 43.12
N LEU A 89 18.81 10.35 42.22
CA LEU A 89 18.69 10.65 40.79
C LEU A 89 17.25 10.86 40.31
N ASN A 90 16.25 10.57 41.15
CA ASN A 90 14.83 10.64 40.81
C ASN A 90 14.41 9.79 39.59
N ARG A 91 15.09 8.66 39.40
CA ARG A 91 14.81 7.70 38.32
C ARG A 91 15.08 6.27 38.78
N THR A 92 14.54 5.30 38.05
CA THR A 92 14.88 3.89 38.22
C THR A 92 16.29 3.60 37.69
N PRO A 93 17.02 2.63 38.29
CA PRO A 93 18.27 2.15 37.72
C PRO A 93 18.03 1.51 36.36
N ASP A 94 18.98 1.65 35.42
CA ASP A 94 19.00 0.81 34.23
C ASP A 94 19.27 -0.65 34.62
N PHE A 95 18.86 -1.57 33.75
CA PHE A 95 18.89 -3.00 34.05
C PHE A 95 20.32 -3.49 34.38
N ASP A 96 21.32 -3.07 33.61
CA ASP A 96 22.71 -3.50 33.80
C ASP A 96 23.31 -2.93 35.09
N GLY A 97 23.03 -1.66 35.39
CA GLY A 97 23.40 -1.01 36.64
C GLY A 97 22.78 -1.69 37.85
N LEU A 98 21.48 -2.01 37.81
CA LEU A 98 20.79 -2.73 38.88
C LEU A 98 21.43 -4.10 39.14
N VAL A 99 21.69 -4.87 38.08
CA VAL A 99 22.32 -6.19 38.18
C VAL A 99 23.73 -6.11 38.78
N PHE A 100 24.53 -5.12 38.36
CA PHE A 100 25.88 -4.91 38.90
C PHE A 100 25.87 -4.65 40.41
N TRP A 101 25.08 -3.68 40.87
CA TRP A 101 25.05 -3.31 42.29
C TRP A 101 24.52 -4.44 43.18
N VAL A 102 23.46 -5.12 42.73
CA VAL A 102 22.87 -6.25 43.47
C VAL A 102 23.88 -7.40 43.60
N LYS A 103 24.62 -7.71 42.53
CA LYS A 103 25.64 -8.76 42.55
C LYS A 103 26.75 -8.46 43.55
N GLU A 104 27.33 -7.24 43.51
CA GLU A 104 28.46 -6.89 44.38
C GLU A 104 28.06 -6.81 45.86
N ILE A 105 26.83 -6.39 46.16
CA ILE A 105 26.32 -6.37 47.55
C ILE A 105 26.05 -7.80 48.05
N ASN A 106 25.37 -8.64 47.25
CA ASN A 106 25.05 -10.01 47.65
C ASN A 106 26.29 -10.91 47.76
N ALA A 107 27.34 -10.63 46.98
CA ALA A 107 28.63 -11.31 47.09
C ALA A 107 29.44 -10.90 48.34
N GLY A 108 28.99 -9.87 49.09
CA GLY A 108 29.71 -9.32 50.23
C GLY A 108 30.92 -8.45 49.86
N ASN A 109 31.12 -8.16 48.56
CA ASN A 109 32.21 -7.32 48.06
C ASN A 109 31.98 -5.84 48.40
N LEU A 110 30.72 -5.41 48.49
CA LEU A 110 30.32 -4.07 48.89
C LEU A 110 29.27 -4.14 50.01
N SER A 111 29.40 -3.29 51.03
CA SER A 111 28.29 -3.04 51.95
C SER A 111 27.22 -2.16 51.28
N LYS A 112 25.96 -2.25 51.73
CA LYS A 112 24.88 -1.36 51.29
C LYS A 112 25.27 0.12 51.44
N ALA A 113 25.89 0.49 52.57
CA ALA A 113 26.35 1.86 52.81
C ALA A 113 27.45 2.31 51.82
N ASN A 114 28.39 1.43 51.49
CA ASN A 114 29.40 1.72 50.47
C ASN A 114 28.79 1.88 49.07
N ALA A 115 27.82 1.04 48.70
CA ALA A 115 27.14 1.14 47.41
C ALA A 115 26.36 2.47 47.28
N SER A 116 25.66 2.89 48.34
CA SER A 116 24.97 4.19 48.38
C SER A 116 25.94 5.38 48.24
N LEU A 117 27.11 5.31 48.89
CA LEU A 117 28.16 6.32 48.76
C LEU A 117 28.76 6.33 47.34
N ALA A 118 28.98 5.15 46.74
CA ALA A 118 29.55 5.01 45.40
C ALA A 118 28.59 5.48 44.29
N ILE A 119 27.29 5.19 44.39
CA ILE A 119 26.27 5.67 43.45
C ILE A 119 26.18 7.20 43.51
N MET A 120 26.18 7.77 44.72
CA MET A 120 26.19 9.22 44.92
C MET A 120 27.46 9.87 44.37
N ALA A 121 28.63 9.27 44.59
CA ALA A 121 29.90 9.71 44.01
C ALA A 121 29.88 9.61 42.47
N GLY A 122 29.26 8.57 41.91
CA GLY A 122 29.08 8.43 40.46
C GLY A 122 28.24 9.56 39.87
N ALA A 123 27.16 9.94 40.56
CA ALA A 123 26.26 11.02 40.13
C ALA A 123 26.99 12.37 40.01
N VAL A 124 27.82 12.73 41.00
CA VAL A 124 28.51 14.04 41.03
C VAL A 124 29.72 14.14 40.09
N ASN A 125 30.22 13.02 39.56
CA ASN A 125 31.38 13.00 38.66
C ASN A 125 31.03 12.73 37.20
N ASN A 126 29.76 12.41 36.89
CA ASN A 126 29.35 12.07 35.54
C ASN A 126 29.15 13.36 34.72
N THR A 127 30.00 13.56 33.71
CA THR A 127 30.00 14.75 32.83
C THR A 127 29.13 14.60 31.58
N SER A 128 28.41 13.47 31.42
CA SER A 128 27.42 13.32 30.34
C SER A 128 26.24 14.29 30.53
N PRO A 129 25.46 14.60 29.47
CA PRO A 129 24.29 15.47 29.60
C PRO A 129 23.31 15.05 30.69
N GLN A 130 23.03 13.74 30.80
CA GLN A 130 22.20 13.20 31.89
C GLN A 130 22.93 13.27 33.24
N GLY A 131 24.24 13.04 33.28
CA GLY A 131 25.05 13.16 34.49
C GLY A 131 25.03 14.56 35.11
N LEU A 132 25.02 15.61 34.28
CA LEU A 132 24.90 17.00 34.76
C LEU A 132 23.52 17.29 35.37
N ILE A 133 22.46 16.71 34.81
CA ILE A 133 21.10 16.77 35.37
C ILE A 133 21.06 16.05 36.71
N ASP A 134 21.58 14.83 36.78
CA ASP A 134 21.65 13.99 37.98
C ASP A 134 22.43 14.70 39.12
N ALA A 135 23.57 15.33 38.79
CA ALA A 135 24.34 16.13 39.74
C ALA A 135 23.58 17.36 40.25
N GLN A 136 22.84 18.05 39.36
CA GLN A 136 22.04 19.21 39.75
C GLN A 136 20.83 18.83 40.62
N VAL A 137 20.18 17.68 40.37
CA VAL A 137 19.12 17.14 41.24
C VAL A 137 19.65 16.94 42.67
N LEU A 138 20.81 16.28 42.82
CA LEU A 138 21.40 16.05 44.13
C LEU A 138 21.80 17.36 44.82
N ALA A 139 22.38 18.31 44.09
CA ALA A 139 22.75 19.62 44.63
C ALA A 139 21.52 20.37 45.19
N ASN A 140 20.41 20.38 44.44
CA ASN A 140 19.16 20.99 44.90
C ASN A 140 18.60 20.28 46.14
N LYS A 141 18.61 18.94 46.17
CA LYS A 141 18.15 18.14 47.33
C LYS A 141 18.97 18.41 48.59
N VAL A 142 20.29 18.57 48.47
CA VAL A 142 21.18 18.87 49.62
C VAL A 142 20.87 20.24 50.22
N ILE A 143 20.63 21.26 49.39
CA ILE A 143 20.26 22.60 49.86
C ILE A 143 18.90 22.54 50.58
N ILE A 144 17.90 21.90 49.96
CA ILE A 144 16.54 21.80 50.51
C ILE A 144 16.54 21.01 51.82
N ALA A 145 17.31 19.92 51.91
CA ALA A 145 17.47 19.16 53.15
C ALA A 145 18.14 19.98 54.25
N GLY A 146 19.15 20.80 53.91
CA GLY A 146 19.76 21.75 54.82
C GLY A 146 18.74 22.79 55.34
N ASN A 147 17.93 23.35 54.43
CA ASN A 147 16.86 24.27 54.78
C ASN A 147 15.83 23.62 55.70
N PHE A 148 15.41 22.39 55.41
CA PHE A 148 14.46 21.64 56.23
C PHE A 148 14.96 21.43 57.65
N THR A 149 16.18 20.94 57.84
CA THR A 149 16.75 20.76 59.19
C THR A 149 16.95 22.08 59.92
N THR A 150 17.25 23.17 59.20
CA THR A 150 17.40 24.51 59.79
C THR A 150 16.05 25.11 60.21
N ALA A 151 14.99 24.81 59.47
CA ALA A 151 13.63 25.27 59.75
C ALA A 151 12.95 24.51 60.90
N ILE A 152 13.54 23.42 61.41
CA ILE A 152 13.14 22.79 62.67
C ILE A 152 13.81 23.58 63.82
N ASP A 153 13.15 24.66 64.26
CA ASP A 153 13.73 25.60 65.22
C ASP A 153 12.96 25.69 66.55
N THR A 154 11.76 25.11 66.61
CA THR A 154 10.97 25.00 67.85
C THR A 154 11.09 23.62 68.51
N GLY A 155 10.83 23.57 69.82
CA GLY A 155 10.79 22.30 70.56
C GLY A 155 9.67 21.35 70.10
N VAL A 156 8.60 21.88 69.51
CA VAL A 156 7.47 21.10 68.97
C VAL A 156 7.85 20.44 67.66
N GLU A 157 8.44 21.18 66.73
CA GLU A 157 8.93 20.64 65.45
C GLU A 157 10.03 19.60 65.68
N LEU A 158 10.93 19.88 66.64
CA LEU A 158 11.99 18.95 67.01
C LEU A 158 11.44 17.63 67.56
N GLY A 159 10.35 17.68 68.34
CA GLY A 159 9.66 16.49 68.82
C GLY A 159 8.88 15.75 67.73
N ALA A 160 8.30 16.49 66.78
CA ALA A 160 7.45 15.95 65.71
C ALA A 160 8.24 15.28 64.58
N TYR A 161 9.46 15.74 64.28
CA TYR A 161 10.33 15.08 63.29
C TYR A 161 11.03 13.84 63.88
N SER A 162 10.21 12.87 64.30
CA SER A 162 10.60 11.65 64.98
C SER A 162 9.83 10.45 64.43
N GLY A 163 10.52 9.32 64.26
CA GLY A 163 9.91 8.07 63.78
C GLY A 163 9.64 7.99 62.27
N ASN A 164 9.14 6.82 61.84
CA ASN A 164 9.07 6.45 60.42
C ASN A 164 8.11 7.31 59.59
N THR A 165 7.01 7.79 60.19
CA THR A 165 5.97 8.58 59.50
C THR A 165 6.48 9.97 59.15
N ALA A 166 7.07 10.68 60.12
CA ALA A 166 7.67 11.99 59.89
C ALA A 166 8.84 11.92 58.88
N ALA A 167 9.66 10.87 59.00
CA ALA A 167 10.70 10.55 58.04
C ALA A 167 10.17 10.29 56.62
N ALA A 168 8.99 9.66 56.48
CA ALA A 168 8.36 9.42 55.19
C ALA A 168 7.85 10.70 54.52
N ALA A 169 7.21 11.59 55.28
CA ALA A 169 6.76 12.88 54.76
C ALA A 169 7.94 13.72 54.22
N ALA A 170 9.06 13.75 54.95
CA ALA A 170 10.26 14.45 54.48
C ALA A 170 10.92 13.77 53.27
N ARG A 171 10.84 12.43 53.15
CA ARG A 171 11.26 11.71 51.92
C ARG A 171 10.41 12.12 50.72
N ASP A 172 9.10 12.16 50.89
CA ASP A 172 8.16 12.44 49.79
C ASP A 172 8.31 13.87 49.29
N MET A 173 8.56 14.83 50.19
CA MET A 173 8.96 16.18 49.81
C MET A 173 10.20 16.15 48.90
N LEU A 174 11.28 15.47 49.30
CA LEU A 174 12.52 15.43 48.50
C LEU A 174 12.38 14.70 47.16
N LYS A 175 11.44 13.75 47.00
CA LYS A 175 11.16 13.09 45.70
C LYS A 175 10.63 14.06 44.64
N THR A 176 10.02 15.17 45.05
CA THR A 176 9.50 16.19 44.13
C THR A 176 10.59 17.11 43.56
N VAL A 177 11.81 17.06 44.10
CA VAL A 177 12.91 17.92 43.69
C VAL A 177 13.54 17.42 42.39
N THR A 178 13.65 18.31 41.40
CA THR A 178 14.22 18.07 40.08
C THR A 178 15.40 19.02 39.80
N ALA A 179 16.07 18.86 38.66
CA ALA A 179 17.18 19.73 38.27
C ALA A 179 16.78 21.20 38.08
N THR A 180 15.51 21.48 37.78
CA THR A 180 14.98 22.83 37.56
C THR A 180 14.38 23.46 38.83
N THR A 181 14.35 22.74 39.96
CA THR A 181 13.84 23.26 41.22
C THR A 181 14.71 24.42 41.70
N VAL A 182 14.09 25.55 42.04
CA VAL A 182 14.76 26.73 42.62
C VAL A 182 14.63 26.67 44.15
N PRO A 183 15.73 26.48 44.92
CA PRO A 183 15.64 26.26 46.36
C PRO A 183 14.94 27.38 47.14
N ALA A 184 15.08 28.63 46.72
CA ALA A 184 14.47 29.78 47.40
C ALA A 184 12.94 29.75 47.37
N THR A 185 12.34 29.38 46.24
CA THR A 185 10.87 29.29 46.12
C THR A 185 10.32 27.98 46.70
N PHE A 186 11.16 26.93 46.78
CA PHE A 186 10.80 25.66 47.40
C PHE A 186 10.70 25.73 48.94
N GLN A 187 11.21 26.80 49.56
CA GLN A 187 11.12 27.00 51.01
C GLN A 187 9.67 26.93 51.54
N ALA A 188 8.69 27.45 50.80
CA ALA A 188 7.29 27.36 51.21
C ALA A 188 6.80 25.90 51.32
N THR A 189 7.31 25.00 50.47
CA THR A 189 7.01 23.56 50.55
C THR A 189 7.69 22.91 51.75
N VAL A 190 8.91 23.35 52.09
CA VAL A 190 9.62 22.91 53.30
C VAL A 190 8.81 23.26 54.53
N ASP A 191 8.40 24.52 54.65
CA ASP A 191 7.64 25.02 55.80
C ASP A 191 6.29 24.28 55.91
N ALA A 192 5.59 24.08 54.79
CA ALA A 192 4.35 23.30 54.75
C ALA A 192 4.55 21.83 55.14
N THR A 193 5.67 21.22 54.77
CA THR A 193 5.99 19.83 55.13
C THR A 193 6.26 19.69 56.63
N ILE A 194 6.96 20.66 57.23
CA ILE A 194 7.21 20.70 58.68
C ILE A 194 5.89 20.87 59.43
N VAL A 195 5.03 21.80 58.98
CA VAL A 195 3.69 21.97 59.54
C VAL A 195 2.89 20.66 59.48
N ALA A 196 2.88 19.96 58.33
CA ALA A 196 2.18 18.70 58.19
C ALA A 196 2.73 17.59 59.13
N ILE A 197 4.05 17.53 59.31
CA ILE A 197 4.70 16.58 60.24
C ILE A 197 4.30 16.89 61.69
N VAL A 198 4.27 18.17 62.06
CA VAL A 198 3.79 18.62 63.38
C VAL A 198 2.33 18.24 63.56
N SER A 199 1.45 18.57 62.62
CA SER A 199 0.03 18.25 62.69
C SER A 199 -0.23 16.74 62.78
N ALA A 200 0.52 15.91 62.05
CA ALA A 200 0.37 14.45 62.10
C ALA A 200 0.85 13.82 63.43
N SER A 201 1.65 14.53 64.21
CA SER A 201 2.12 14.09 65.53
C SER A 201 1.13 14.40 66.66
N ILE A 202 0.08 15.17 66.36
CA ILE A 202 -0.96 15.57 67.29
C ILE A 202 -2.00 14.44 67.42
N PRO A 203 -2.38 14.02 68.65
CA PRO A 203 -3.41 12.99 68.87
C PRO A 203 -4.77 13.36 68.25
N VAL A 204 -5.46 12.37 67.70
CA VAL A 204 -6.82 12.53 67.14
C VAL A 204 -7.87 12.30 68.23
N VAL A 205 -8.81 13.24 68.39
CA VAL A 205 -9.91 13.16 69.36
C VAL A 205 -11.25 13.17 68.64
N ASN A 206 -12.14 12.24 68.94
CA ASN A 206 -13.50 12.22 68.40
C ASN A 206 -14.45 13.01 69.30
N VAL A 207 -15.19 13.94 68.71
CA VAL A 207 -16.22 14.74 69.36
C VAL A 207 -17.54 14.54 68.61
N ALA A 208 -18.66 14.47 69.31
CA ALA A 208 -19.98 14.34 68.71
C ALA A 208 -20.84 15.55 69.08
N LEU A 209 -21.52 16.12 68.09
CA LEU A 209 -22.61 17.07 68.31
C LEU A 209 -23.83 16.34 68.86
N THR A 210 -24.63 17.02 69.67
CA THR A 210 -25.79 16.47 70.37
C THR A 210 -27.08 17.05 69.80
N SER A 211 -28.24 16.51 70.20
CA SER A 211 -29.54 17.08 69.84
C SER A 211 -29.97 18.23 70.78
N SER A 212 -29.03 18.81 71.53
CA SER A 212 -29.30 19.92 72.44
C SER A 212 -29.64 21.20 71.65
N ILE A 213 -30.22 22.20 72.33
CA ILE A 213 -30.59 23.47 71.68
C ILE A 213 -29.39 24.31 71.25
N ALA A 214 -28.18 24.04 71.75
CA ALA A 214 -26.95 24.74 71.40
C ALA A 214 -25.71 23.95 71.89
N ASP A 215 -24.89 23.47 70.96
CA ASP A 215 -23.57 22.92 71.26
C ASP A 215 -22.49 24.00 71.11
N THR A 216 -21.59 24.10 72.10
CA THR A 216 -20.37 24.93 72.00
C THR A 216 -19.16 24.01 72.06
N ILE A 217 -18.62 23.66 70.90
CA ILE A 217 -17.37 22.89 70.80
C ILE A 217 -16.21 23.88 70.68
N VAL A 218 -15.26 23.76 71.61
CA VAL A 218 -13.98 24.48 71.57
C VAL A 218 -12.87 23.44 71.66
N GLY A 219 -12.20 23.24 70.54
CA GLY A 219 -11.11 22.31 70.36
C GLY A 219 -9.83 22.76 71.05
N GLY A 220 -8.92 21.80 71.20
CA GLY A 220 -7.71 21.93 71.98
C GLY A 220 -6.50 22.21 71.12
N ALA A 221 -5.37 21.59 71.49
CA ALA A 221 -4.20 21.48 70.63
C ALA A 221 -4.15 20.13 69.90
N ASN A 222 -5.26 19.38 69.95
CA ASN A 222 -5.41 18.05 69.36
C ASN A 222 -6.07 18.16 67.97
N SER A 223 -6.03 17.12 67.14
CA SER A 223 -6.81 17.10 65.89
C SER A 223 -8.18 16.50 66.16
N GLU A 224 -9.23 17.30 66.08
CA GLU A 224 -10.59 16.90 66.38
C GLU A 224 -11.32 16.34 65.14
N ILE A 225 -11.97 15.19 65.31
CA ILE A 225 -12.99 14.68 64.38
C ILE A 225 -14.36 14.91 65.01
N ILE A 226 -15.05 15.94 64.53
CA ILE A 226 -16.34 16.41 65.02
C ILE A 226 -17.42 15.82 64.13
N ASN A 227 -18.28 14.95 64.68
CA ASN A 227 -19.32 14.28 63.92
C ASN A 227 -20.70 14.85 64.27
N GLY A 228 -21.51 15.16 63.26
CA GLY A 228 -22.87 15.61 63.44
C GLY A 228 -23.79 15.24 62.28
N THR A 229 -25.07 15.55 62.44
CA THR A 229 -26.10 15.36 61.41
C THR A 229 -26.78 16.67 61.03
N LEU A 230 -27.17 16.79 59.76
CA LEU A 230 -27.91 17.93 59.22
C LEU A 230 -29.39 17.56 59.00
N GLY A 231 -30.29 18.55 59.09
CA GLY A 231 -31.74 18.37 58.85
C GLY A 231 -32.61 18.92 59.99
N GLY A 232 -33.94 18.82 59.85
CA GLY A 232 -34.89 19.36 60.84
C GLY A 232 -34.81 18.74 62.24
N THR A 233 -34.16 17.58 62.35
CA THR A 233 -33.84 16.88 63.61
C THR A 233 -32.34 16.57 63.74
N GLY A 234 -31.50 17.28 62.97
CA GLY A 234 -30.05 17.08 62.98
C GLY A 234 -29.41 17.57 64.29
N THR A 235 -28.18 17.11 64.56
CA THR A 235 -27.39 17.57 65.71
C THR A 235 -26.63 18.86 65.47
N LEU A 236 -26.47 19.31 64.21
CA LEU A 236 -25.95 20.65 63.91
C LEU A 236 -27.11 21.62 63.67
N SER A 237 -27.42 22.42 64.69
CA SER A 237 -28.51 23.39 64.75
C SER A 237 -28.02 24.83 64.56
N GLY A 238 -28.94 25.77 64.30
CA GLY A 238 -28.59 27.19 64.09
C GLY A 238 -28.00 27.92 65.29
N PHE A 239 -27.90 27.29 66.47
CA PHE A 239 -27.31 27.90 67.66
C PHE A 239 -25.93 27.34 68.01
N ASP A 240 -25.41 26.41 67.20
CA ASP A 240 -24.15 25.75 67.51
C ASP A 240 -22.93 26.59 67.10
N SER A 241 -21.86 26.42 67.86
CA SER A 241 -20.54 27.00 67.58
C SER A 241 -19.49 25.90 67.65
N VAL A 242 -18.73 25.75 66.57
CA VAL A 242 -17.63 24.81 66.44
C VAL A 242 -16.34 25.59 66.20
N ASP A 243 -15.44 25.54 67.16
CA ASP A 243 -14.06 26.00 67.03
C ASP A 243 -13.15 24.78 67.16
N GLY A 244 -12.38 24.41 66.14
CA GLY A 244 -11.47 23.24 66.20
C GLY A 244 -10.17 23.51 66.97
N GLY A 245 -9.83 24.77 67.24
CA GLY A 245 -8.61 25.10 67.97
C GLY A 245 -7.35 24.97 67.11
N ALA A 246 -6.35 24.25 67.61
CA ALA A 246 -5.09 24.00 66.91
C ALA A 246 -4.95 22.51 66.63
N GLY A 247 -4.63 22.14 65.40
CA GLY A 247 -4.67 20.75 64.97
C GLY A 247 -4.97 20.71 63.48
N ASN A 248 -5.34 19.54 62.97
CA ASN A 248 -5.98 19.43 61.66
C ASN A 248 -7.39 18.85 61.89
N ASP A 249 -8.35 19.75 62.00
CA ASP A 249 -9.69 19.49 62.50
C ASP A 249 -10.65 19.17 61.35
N THR A 250 -11.53 18.20 61.59
CA THR A 250 -12.48 17.70 60.59
C THR A 250 -13.89 17.70 61.13
N LEU A 251 -14.81 18.39 60.45
CA LEU A 251 -16.25 18.34 60.70
C LEU A 251 -16.93 17.40 59.70
N ASN A 252 -17.43 16.26 60.17
CA ASN A 252 -18.20 15.29 59.40
C ASN A 252 -19.70 15.49 59.62
N LEU A 253 -20.44 15.73 58.54
CA LEU A 253 -21.87 15.97 58.56
C LEU A 253 -22.59 14.94 57.69
N VAL A 254 -23.53 14.22 58.29
CA VAL A 254 -24.44 13.32 57.56
C VAL A 254 -25.84 13.91 57.58
N ASP A 255 -26.38 14.22 56.42
CA ASP A 255 -27.76 14.67 56.30
C ASP A 255 -28.73 13.51 56.57
N VAL A 256 -29.71 13.77 57.45
CA VAL A 256 -30.79 12.84 57.80
C VAL A 256 -32.15 13.32 57.28
N SER A 257 -32.17 14.38 56.46
CA SER A 257 -33.39 14.89 55.85
C SER A 257 -33.97 13.91 54.81
N ILE A 258 -35.29 13.81 54.78
CA ILE A 258 -36.02 12.94 53.83
C ILE A 258 -36.54 13.68 52.60
N ASN A 259 -36.50 15.02 52.61
CA ASN A 259 -36.94 15.92 51.54
C ASN A 259 -36.33 17.31 51.73
N GLY A 260 -35.98 18.00 50.63
CA GLY A 260 -35.49 19.38 50.64
C GLY A 260 -34.03 19.55 50.23
N THR A 261 -33.44 20.69 50.61
CA THR A 261 -32.03 21.06 50.37
C THR A 261 -31.29 21.12 51.70
N THR A 262 -30.21 20.36 51.80
CA THR A 262 -29.26 20.31 52.91
C THR A 262 -28.46 21.60 52.96
N LYS A 263 -28.48 22.28 54.10
CA LYS A 263 -27.69 23.48 54.33
C LYS A 263 -27.20 23.52 55.78
N ILE A 264 -26.03 24.11 55.98
CA ILE A 264 -25.61 24.54 57.31
C ILE A 264 -26.32 25.87 57.57
N ALA A 265 -27.00 26.00 58.72
CA ALA A 265 -27.69 27.24 59.04
C ALA A 265 -26.68 28.40 59.13
N ALA A 266 -27.00 29.55 58.53
CA ALA A 266 -26.09 30.69 58.45
C ALA A 266 -25.68 31.28 59.82
N SER A 267 -26.41 30.94 60.88
CA SER A 267 -26.11 31.34 62.25
C SER A 267 -25.13 30.40 62.97
N VAL A 268 -24.79 29.24 62.40
CA VAL A 268 -23.73 28.36 62.92
C VAL A 268 -22.39 29.04 62.77
N VAL A 269 -21.59 29.01 63.84
CA VAL A 269 -20.21 29.51 63.81
C VAL A 269 -19.27 28.34 63.61
N ILE A 270 -18.44 28.38 62.56
CA ILE A 270 -17.36 27.41 62.33
C ILE A 270 -16.04 28.17 62.22
N LYS A 271 -15.06 27.81 63.04
CA LYS A 271 -13.71 28.40 63.05
C LYS A 271 -12.66 27.34 63.29
N ASN A 272 -11.47 27.53 62.73
CA ASN A 272 -10.32 26.64 62.89
C ASN A 272 -10.71 25.17 62.63
N VAL A 273 -11.48 24.93 61.58
CA VAL A 273 -11.80 23.58 61.09
C VAL A 273 -11.28 23.50 59.67
N GLU A 274 -10.24 22.71 59.44
CA GLU A 274 -9.57 22.63 58.14
C GLU A 274 -10.42 21.89 57.12
N THR A 275 -11.11 20.82 57.51
CA THR A 275 -11.87 19.96 56.61
C THR A 275 -13.34 19.87 57.00
N ILE A 276 -14.24 20.12 56.05
CA ILE A 276 -15.67 19.86 56.20
C ILE A 276 -16.07 18.75 55.21
N ASN A 277 -16.63 17.66 55.73
CA ASN A 277 -17.20 16.56 54.94
C ASN A 277 -18.71 16.55 55.08
N VAL A 278 -19.43 16.50 53.96
CA VAL A 278 -20.90 16.46 53.93
C VAL A 278 -21.35 15.28 53.09
N SER A 279 -22.17 14.41 53.67
CA SER A 279 -22.81 13.29 52.98
C SER A 279 -24.32 13.49 53.03
N SER A 280 -24.99 13.55 51.89
CA SER A 280 -26.43 13.75 51.78
C SER A 280 -27.03 12.92 50.65
N THR A 281 -28.26 12.45 50.83
CA THR A 281 -29.07 11.87 49.75
C THR A 281 -29.96 12.91 49.08
N GLN A 282 -29.70 14.19 49.31
CA GLN A 282 -30.48 15.32 48.82
C GLN A 282 -29.56 16.37 48.18
N ALA A 283 -30.16 17.45 47.68
CA ALA A 283 -29.47 18.66 47.21
C ALA A 283 -28.68 19.32 48.34
N VAL A 284 -27.46 19.81 48.09
CA VAL A 284 -26.62 20.52 49.09
C VAL A 284 -26.43 21.99 48.71
N ASP A 285 -26.78 22.92 49.60
CA ASP A 285 -26.53 24.37 49.47
C ASP A 285 -25.67 24.86 50.64
N ILE A 286 -24.36 25.03 50.40
CA ILE A 286 -23.38 25.38 51.44
C ILE A 286 -22.51 26.56 51.00
N ASP A 287 -22.36 27.53 51.90
CA ASP A 287 -21.48 28.68 51.77
C ASP A 287 -20.45 28.69 52.90
N THR A 288 -19.17 28.45 52.58
CA THR A 288 -18.08 28.41 53.56
C THR A 288 -17.36 29.76 53.73
N ASN A 289 -17.78 30.83 53.04
CA ASN A 289 -17.09 32.13 53.14
C ASN A 289 -17.16 32.75 54.55
N GLY A 290 -18.13 32.32 55.37
CA GLY A 290 -18.25 32.72 56.77
C GLY A 290 -17.40 31.90 57.75
N TYR A 291 -16.76 30.82 57.29
CA TYR A 291 -16.05 29.86 58.14
C TYR A 291 -14.53 30.09 58.06
N ALA A 292 -13.93 30.50 59.18
CA ALA A 292 -12.50 30.77 59.22
C ALA A 292 -11.70 29.45 59.38
N GLY A 293 -10.62 29.29 58.62
CA GLY A 293 -9.73 28.10 58.71
C GLY A 293 -10.06 26.96 57.74
N VAL A 294 -11.20 26.98 57.05
CA VAL A 294 -11.58 25.90 56.12
C VAL A 294 -10.69 25.88 54.89
N THR A 295 -9.90 24.81 54.74
CA THR A 295 -9.01 24.57 53.59
C THR A 295 -9.53 23.50 52.64
N ALA A 296 -10.45 22.64 53.09
CA ALA A 296 -11.09 21.60 52.28
C ALA A 296 -12.59 21.45 52.59
N LEU A 297 -13.40 21.38 51.53
CA LEU A 297 -14.83 21.06 51.57
C LEU A 297 -15.09 19.86 50.65
N ASN A 298 -15.53 18.74 51.21
CA ASN A 298 -15.88 17.53 50.48
C ASN A 298 -17.38 17.27 50.61
N ILE A 299 -18.06 17.12 49.48
CA ILE A 299 -19.50 16.86 49.40
C ILE A 299 -19.74 15.57 48.63
N GLN A 300 -20.55 14.69 49.20
CA GLN A 300 -21.14 13.55 48.54
C GLN A 300 -22.66 13.70 48.62
N SER A 301 -23.32 13.81 47.48
CA SER A 301 -24.72 14.25 47.38
C SER A 301 -25.50 13.47 46.34
N THR A 302 -26.82 13.56 46.41
CA THR A 302 -27.71 13.18 45.31
C THR A 302 -28.73 14.31 45.12
N GLY A 303 -28.49 15.22 44.16
CA GLY A 303 -29.39 16.35 43.94
C GLY A 303 -28.74 17.56 43.28
N VAL A 304 -29.42 18.72 43.35
CA VAL A 304 -28.87 19.98 42.82
C VAL A 304 -28.01 20.64 43.89
N ASP A 305 -26.70 20.72 43.65
CA ASP A 305 -25.74 21.26 44.60
C ASP A 305 -25.33 22.69 44.26
N ILE A 306 -25.30 23.56 45.26
CA ILE A 306 -24.85 24.94 45.19
C ILE A 306 -23.78 25.15 46.26
N VAL A 307 -22.54 25.39 45.82
CA VAL A 307 -21.38 25.50 46.70
C VAL A 307 -20.73 26.86 46.51
N LYS A 308 -20.49 27.57 47.61
CA LYS A 308 -19.69 28.79 47.64
C LYS A 308 -18.52 28.61 48.59
N ALA A 309 -17.32 28.91 48.11
CA ALA A 309 -16.10 28.71 48.89
C ALA A 309 -15.09 29.85 48.67
N ALA A 310 -14.32 30.15 49.72
CA ALA A 310 -13.25 31.14 49.63
C ALA A 310 -12.10 30.64 48.73
N ALA A 311 -11.29 31.56 48.22
CA ALA A 311 -10.15 31.25 47.33
C ALA A 311 -9.07 30.37 47.98
N ALA A 312 -9.08 30.20 49.30
CA ALA A 312 -8.17 29.31 50.03
C ALA A 312 -8.73 27.87 50.21
N THR A 313 -10.04 27.67 49.99
CA THR A 313 -10.71 26.40 50.28
C THR A 313 -10.79 25.54 49.02
N SER A 314 -10.22 24.35 49.04
CA SER A 314 -10.40 23.36 47.96
C SER A 314 -11.77 22.70 48.08
N VAL A 315 -12.47 22.52 46.96
CA VAL A 315 -13.83 21.97 46.89
C VAL A 315 -13.80 20.66 46.10
N ASN A 316 -14.37 19.60 46.65
CA ASN A 316 -14.58 18.34 45.96
C ASN A 316 -16.05 17.92 46.09
N VAL A 317 -16.76 17.82 44.96
CA VAL A 317 -18.16 17.40 44.89
C VAL A 317 -18.27 16.09 44.11
N ILE A 318 -18.87 15.09 44.73
CA ILE A 318 -19.27 13.83 44.10
C ILE A 318 -20.79 13.74 44.16
N ASP A 319 -21.44 14.06 43.05
CA ASP A 319 -22.89 13.99 42.91
C ASP A 319 -23.31 12.78 42.04
N THR A 320 -24.48 12.21 42.31
CA THR A 320 -24.98 11.03 41.58
C THR A 320 -26.24 11.27 40.77
N ALA A 321 -26.82 12.48 40.73
CA ALA A 321 -28.10 12.67 40.04
C ALA A 321 -28.49 14.10 39.61
N GLY A 322 -27.79 15.16 40.00
CA GLY A 322 -28.23 16.54 39.76
C GLY A 322 -27.13 17.53 39.36
N ALA A 323 -27.58 18.77 39.12
CA ALA A 323 -26.71 19.84 38.65
C ALA A 323 -25.80 20.35 39.78
N VAL A 324 -24.56 20.69 39.48
CA VAL A 324 -23.58 21.17 40.47
C VAL A 324 -23.12 22.56 40.07
N THR A 325 -23.30 23.55 40.94
CA THR A 325 -22.77 24.91 40.78
C THR A 325 -21.75 25.20 41.89
N VAL A 326 -20.51 25.46 41.54
CA VAL A 326 -19.44 25.89 42.47
C VAL A 326 -19.03 27.32 42.14
N THR A 327 -19.03 28.20 43.15
CA THR A 327 -18.53 29.59 43.02
C THR A 327 -17.36 29.82 43.98
N GLY A 328 -16.22 30.24 43.45
CA GLY A 328 -14.98 30.43 44.20
C GLY A 328 -14.17 29.14 44.35
N GLY A 329 -13.52 28.98 45.49
CA GLY A 329 -12.63 27.86 45.79
C GLY A 329 -11.19 28.03 45.27
N ASN A 330 -10.25 27.28 45.86
CA ASN A 330 -8.88 27.12 45.37
C ASN A 330 -8.88 26.08 44.22
N ASN A 331 -8.67 24.80 44.55
CA ASN A 331 -8.87 23.71 43.59
C ASN A 331 -10.31 23.23 43.64
N VAL A 332 -10.95 23.05 42.49
CA VAL A 332 -12.33 22.57 42.38
C VAL A 332 -12.35 21.25 41.60
N SER A 333 -12.91 20.22 42.21
CA SER A 333 -13.13 18.91 41.60
C SER A 333 -14.63 18.60 41.65
N VAL A 334 -15.22 18.29 40.49
CA VAL A 334 -16.63 17.88 40.39
C VAL A 334 -16.72 16.58 39.61
N THR A 335 -17.29 15.54 40.21
CA THR A 335 -17.67 14.31 39.52
C THR A 335 -19.19 14.15 39.63
N THR A 336 -19.88 14.06 38.50
CA THR A 336 -21.32 13.76 38.48
C THR A 336 -21.69 12.75 37.41
N THR A 337 -22.83 12.08 37.57
CA THR A 337 -23.40 11.16 36.57
C THR A 337 -24.53 11.79 35.75
N ALA A 338 -25.08 12.94 36.16
CA ALA A 338 -26.15 13.66 35.44
C ALA A 338 -26.15 15.16 35.78
N GLY A 339 -26.88 15.98 35.00
CA GLY A 339 -27.05 17.40 35.32
C GLY A 339 -25.92 18.33 34.84
N LYS A 340 -26.20 19.63 34.81
CA LYS A 340 -25.26 20.68 34.37
C LYS A 340 -24.22 20.93 35.46
N VAL A 341 -22.95 21.07 35.09
CA VAL A 341 -21.88 21.50 36.00
C VAL A 341 -21.47 22.93 35.65
N GLU A 342 -21.52 23.83 36.63
CA GLU A 342 -21.03 25.19 36.54
C GLU A 342 -19.94 25.45 37.57
N VAL A 343 -18.75 25.88 37.13
CA VAL A 343 -17.67 26.32 38.04
C VAL A 343 -17.31 27.76 37.71
N ASN A 344 -17.46 28.65 38.68
CA ASN A 344 -17.26 30.08 38.51
C ASN A 344 -16.18 30.61 39.46
N ASN A 345 -15.14 31.26 38.91
CA ASN A 345 -14.09 31.98 39.61
C ASN A 345 -13.25 31.13 40.59
N ALA A 346 -12.91 29.90 40.23
CA ALA A 346 -11.91 29.12 40.96
C ALA A 346 -10.53 29.79 40.85
N ALA A 347 -9.79 29.86 41.96
CA ALA A 347 -8.45 30.47 42.00
C ALA A 347 -7.35 29.51 41.52
N GLY A 348 -7.55 28.21 41.68
CA GLY A 348 -6.62 27.13 41.37
C GLY A 348 -7.09 26.25 40.21
N ASN A 349 -6.80 24.95 40.26
CA ASN A 349 -7.12 24.01 39.19
C ASN A 349 -8.59 23.59 39.22
N VAL A 350 -9.18 23.33 38.06
CA VAL A 350 -10.55 22.83 37.92
C VAL A 350 -10.54 21.48 37.22
N THR A 351 -11.14 20.46 37.84
CA THR A 351 -11.34 19.14 37.24
C THR A 351 -12.83 18.81 37.25
N VAL A 352 -13.39 18.50 36.08
CA VAL A 352 -14.81 18.12 35.95
C VAL A 352 -14.93 16.79 35.21
N ALA A 353 -15.65 15.84 35.78
CA ALA A 353 -15.98 14.58 35.12
C ALA A 353 -17.50 14.37 35.16
N THR A 354 -18.15 14.31 33.99
CA THR A 354 -19.57 13.96 33.87
C THR A 354 -19.70 12.61 33.16
N ASN A 355 -20.17 11.58 33.87
CA ASN A 355 -20.37 10.24 33.30
C ASN A 355 -21.69 10.09 32.52
N GLY A 356 -22.47 11.18 32.37
CA GLY A 356 -23.73 11.25 31.61
C GLY A 356 -23.91 12.57 30.86
N SER A 357 -25.13 12.91 30.43
CA SER A 357 -25.46 14.00 29.49
C SER A 357 -25.31 15.45 30.04
N GLY A 358 -24.46 15.67 31.03
CA GLY A 358 -24.27 16.96 31.67
C GLY A 358 -23.50 17.97 30.83
N VAL A 359 -24.04 19.17 30.63
CA VAL A 359 -23.28 20.31 30.05
C VAL A 359 -22.30 20.84 31.09
N VAL A 360 -21.07 21.16 30.66
CA VAL A 360 -20.03 21.73 31.52
C VAL A 360 -19.78 23.19 31.14
N ALA A 361 -19.88 24.11 32.11
CA ALA A 361 -19.55 25.52 31.95
C ALA A 361 -18.55 25.96 33.02
N ILE A 362 -17.39 26.48 32.61
CA ILE A 362 -16.33 26.92 33.52
C ILE A 362 -15.93 28.35 33.16
N VAL A 363 -15.88 29.22 34.17
CA VAL A 363 -15.41 30.61 34.07
C VAL A 363 -14.30 30.81 35.09
N GLY A 364 -13.07 31.06 34.64
CA GLY A 364 -11.90 31.18 35.51
C GLY A 364 -11.17 29.86 35.77
N GLY A 365 -10.19 29.88 36.67
CA GLY A 365 -9.29 28.76 36.95
C GLY A 365 -7.90 28.89 36.31
N LYS A 366 -6.96 28.11 36.85
CA LYS A 366 -5.59 28.02 36.35
C LYS A 366 -5.48 26.93 35.29
N ASN A 367 -5.42 25.66 35.69
CA ASN A 367 -5.44 24.53 34.76
C ASN A 367 -6.81 23.86 34.79
N ILE A 368 -7.33 23.49 33.62
CA ILE A 368 -8.67 22.89 33.49
C ILE A 368 -8.56 21.53 32.82
N VAL A 369 -9.18 20.53 33.45
CA VAL A 369 -9.36 19.19 32.89
C VAL A 369 -10.83 18.84 32.91
N THR A 370 -11.43 18.54 31.76
CA THR A 370 -12.83 18.11 31.68
C THR A 370 -12.97 16.77 30.94
N ASN A 371 -13.82 15.90 31.45
CA ASN A 371 -14.33 14.73 30.75
C ASN A 371 -15.86 14.81 30.72
N SER A 372 -16.44 15.09 29.56
CA SER A 372 -17.89 15.32 29.42
C SER A 372 -18.53 14.45 28.35
N ALA A 373 -19.80 14.08 28.52
CA ALA A 373 -20.57 13.46 27.44
C ALA A 373 -21.32 14.47 26.57
N SER A 374 -21.35 15.76 26.95
CA SER A 374 -22.12 16.82 26.29
C SER A 374 -21.26 18.08 26.07
N ASP A 375 -21.92 19.21 25.79
CA ASP A 375 -21.28 20.49 25.48
C ASP A 375 -20.33 20.96 26.61
N VAL A 376 -19.20 21.55 26.22
CA VAL A 376 -18.19 22.11 27.13
C VAL A 376 -17.91 23.55 26.75
N THR A 377 -18.15 24.49 27.68
CA THR A 377 -17.82 25.91 27.52
C THR A 377 -16.85 26.33 28.62
N ILE A 378 -15.70 26.86 28.24
CA ILE A 378 -14.62 27.28 29.13
C ILE A 378 -14.21 28.71 28.77
N SER A 379 -14.08 29.59 29.76
CA SER A 379 -13.65 30.99 29.54
C SER A 379 -12.77 31.53 30.65
N LYS A 380 -11.96 32.55 30.32
CA LYS A 380 -11.08 33.29 31.26
C LYS A 380 -10.05 32.42 31.98
N VAL A 381 -9.47 31.45 31.28
CA VAL A 381 -8.47 30.53 31.83
C VAL A 381 -7.06 31.12 31.75
N SER A 382 -6.26 30.91 32.79
CA SER A 382 -4.89 31.45 32.88
C SER A 382 -3.76 30.42 32.64
N GLY A 383 -4.07 29.13 32.64
CA GLY A 383 -3.13 28.01 32.43
C GLY A 383 -3.60 27.04 31.34
N SER A 384 -3.25 25.77 31.42
CA SER A 384 -3.55 24.79 30.35
C SER A 384 -4.99 24.27 30.39
N VAL A 385 -5.51 23.86 29.25
CA VAL A 385 -6.86 23.31 29.09
C VAL A 385 -6.80 21.95 28.40
N ALA A 386 -7.38 20.93 29.02
CA ALA A 386 -7.56 19.59 28.45
C ALA A 386 -9.03 19.20 28.49
N VAL A 387 -9.63 18.97 27.32
CA VAL A 387 -11.03 18.61 27.17
C VAL A 387 -11.11 17.24 26.52
N THR A 388 -11.78 16.29 27.16
CA THR A 388 -12.22 15.04 26.56
C THR A 388 -13.74 15.04 26.48
N THR A 389 -14.31 14.84 25.29
CA THR A 389 -15.76 14.68 25.14
C THR A 389 -16.19 13.50 24.28
N THR A 390 -17.38 12.96 24.52
CA THR A 390 -17.95 11.93 23.64
C THR A 390 -18.92 12.48 22.60
N THR A 391 -19.63 13.58 22.89
CA THR A 391 -20.50 14.33 21.96
C THR A 391 -20.58 15.81 22.38
N GLY A 392 -21.19 16.67 21.55
CA GLY A 392 -21.48 18.08 21.90
C GLY A 392 -20.49 19.12 21.36
N ALA A 393 -20.88 20.39 21.40
CA ALA A 393 -20.07 21.52 20.98
C ALA A 393 -19.04 21.91 22.06
N ILE A 394 -17.88 22.40 21.63
CA ILE A 394 -16.76 22.74 22.52
C ILE A 394 -16.33 24.18 22.26
N SER A 395 -16.31 25.01 23.29
CA SER A 395 -15.81 26.40 23.22
C SER A 395 -14.82 26.64 24.35
N VAL A 396 -13.59 27.00 24.01
CA VAL A 396 -12.52 27.34 24.96
C VAL A 396 -12.02 28.74 24.66
N GLN A 397 -12.11 29.66 25.60
CA GLN A 397 -11.57 31.03 25.50
C GLN A 397 -10.41 31.21 26.48
N GLY A 398 -9.23 31.54 25.95
CA GLY A 398 -7.96 31.63 26.67
C GLY A 398 -7.17 30.31 26.71
N GLY A 399 -6.22 30.25 27.63
CA GLY A 399 -5.38 29.07 27.88
C GLY A 399 -3.95 29.14 27.33
N THR A 400 -2.99 28.52 28.03
CA THR A 400 -1.57 28.47 27.59
C THR A 400 -1.31 27.35 26.60
N ASP A 401 -1.94 26.20 26.76
CA ASP A 401 -2.00 25.12 25.76
C ASP A 401 -3.40 24.52 25.81
N VAL A 402 -3.97 24.18 24.66
CA VAL A 402 -5.33 23.64 24.55
C VAL A 402 -5.28 22.29 23.84
N SER A 403 -5.71 21.24 24.54
CA SER A 403 -5.83 19.88 24.01
C SER A 403 -7.28 19.44 24.07
N ILE A 404 -7.86 19.06 22.93
CA ILE A 404 -9.24 18.60 22.79
C ILE A 404 -9.22 17.21 22.17
N VAL A 405 -9.84 16.25 22.82
CA VAL A 405 -10.06 14.89 22.31
C VAL A 405 -11.56 14.63 22.30
N SER A 406 -12.13 14.40 21.12
CA SER A 406 -13.55 14.08 20.98
C SER A 406 -13.80 12.92 20.04
N LYS A 407 -14.90 12.20 20.26
CA LYS A 407 -15.39 11.24 19.24
C LYS A 407 -15.95 12.03 18.06
N ALA A 408 -15.91 11.44 16.86
CA ALA A 408 -16.25 12.04 15.54
C ALA A 408 -17.67 12.65 15.40
N ASN A 409 -18.41 12.85 16.49
CA ASN A 409 -19.73 13.45 16.60
C ASN A 409 -19.74 14.72 17.48
N ALA A 410 -18.59 15.32 17.80
CA ALA A 410 -18.59 16.64 18.43
C ALA A 410 -19.26 17.67 17.49
N GLY A 411 -20.04 18.56 18.09
CA GLY A 411 -20.54 19.77 17.43
C GLY A 411 -19.39 20.73 17.10
N ASN A 412 -19.68 21.99 16.82
CA ASN A 412 -18.63 22.96 16.48
C ASN A 412 -17.57 23.06 17.59
N VAL A 413 -16.30 23.12 17.18
CA VAL A 413 -15.17 23.29 18.09
C VAL A 413 -14.59 24.69 17.87
N SER A 414 -14.51 25.49 18.93
CA SER A 414 -13.91 26.82 18.91
C SER A 414 -12.86 26.93 20.01
N VAL A 415 -11.62 27.24 19.64
CA VAL A 415 -10.53 27.57 20.56
C VAL A 415 -10.13 29.01 20.33
N GLY A 416 -10.06 29.79 21.40
CA GLY A 416 -9.95 31.23 21.34
C GLY A 416 -11.24 31.92 20.88
N ALA A 417 -11.23 33.24 20.96
CA ALA A 417 -12.28 34.10 20.40
C ALA A 417 -11.78 34.86 19.17
N ALA A 418 -12.68 35.11 18.22
CA ALA A 418 -12.40 35.98 17.08
C ALA A 418 -11.96 37.37 17.57
N VAL A 419 -10.98 37.97 16.91
CA VAL A 419 -10.41 39.25 17.35
C VAL A 419 -11.45 40.35 17.33
N ALA A 420 -11.61 41.00 18.48
CA ALA A 420 -12.33 42.25 18.62
C ALA A 420 -11.30 43.38 18.78
N THR A 421 -11.23 44.31 17.84
CA THR A 421 -10.37 45.49 17.95
C THR A 421 -11.14 46.71 18.46
N THR A 422 -10.45 47.57 19.20
CA THR A 422 -10.87 48.94 19.44
C THR A 422 -9.87 49.87 18.78
N THR A 423 -10.37 50.79 17.96
CA THR A 423 -9.54 51.78 17.28
C THR A 423 -9.42 53.03 18.16
N ASP A 424 -8.19 53.40 18.50
CA ASP A 424 -7.90 54.72 19.02
C ASP A 424 -8.11 55.75 17.89
N THR A 425 -9.17 56.54 17.98
CA THR A 425 -9.55 57.54 16.98
C THR A 425 -8.56 58.69 16.83
N THR A 426 -7.60 58.82 17.76
CA THR A 426 -6.58 59.88 17.80
C THR A 426 -5.27 59.43 17.17
N THR A 427 -4.86 58.17 17.41
CA THR A 427 -3.60 57.62 16.90
C THR A 427 -3.77 56.67 15.72
N GLY A 428 -5.00 56.24 15.43
CA GLY A 428 -5.27 55.17 14.48
C GLY A 428 -4.76 53.80 14.96
N LYS A 429 -4.31 53.64 16.21
CA LYS A 429 -3.82 52.35 16.69
C LYS A 429 -5.00 51.42 17.00
N GLN A 430 -5.00 50.18 16.49
CA GLN A 430 -5.97 49.17 16.92
C GLN A 430 -5.39 48.36 18.07
N THR A 431 -6.12 48.28 19.17
CA THR A 431 -5.83 47.39 20.29
C THR A 431 -6.80 46.21 20.27
N ILE A 432 -6.28 44.99 20.44
CA ILE A 432 -7.11 43.80 20.58
C ILE A 432 -7.76 43.84 21.98
N SER A 433 -9.06 44.02 22.01
CA SER A 433 -9.87 44.20 23.22
C SER A 433 -10.17 42.89 23.97
N ASN A 434 -10.07 41.74 23.29
CA ASN A 434 -10.34 40.40 23.85
C ASN A 434 -9.09 39.50 23.88
N ILE A 435 -7.91 40.08 24.10
CA ILE A 435 -6.63 39.35 24.08
C ILE A 435 -6.58 38.17 25.09
N ALA A 436 -7.30 38.28 26.21
CA ALA A 436 -7.37 37.26 27.24
C ALA A 436 -8.21 36.04 26.83
N ASP A 437 -9.06 36.19 25.81
CA ASP A 437 -9.92 35.12 25.31
C ASP A 437 -9.24 34.31 24.20
N ILE A 438 -7.99 34.64 23.84
CA ILE A 438 -7.20 33.99 22.79
C ILE A 438 -6.22 32.99 23.43
N ALA A 439 -6.05 31.81 22.83
CA ALA A 439 -5.07 30.85 23.30
C ALA A 439 -3.64 31.34 23.05
N THR A 440 -2.76 31.24 24.04
CA THR A 440 -1.40 31.83 23.98
C THR A 440 -0.30 30.84 23.56
N GLY A 441 -0.60 29.55 23.52
CA GLY A 441 0.32 28.51 23.04
C GLY A 441 -0.36 27.52 22.09
N ASN A 442 0.05 26.26 22.13
CA ASN A 442 -0.28 25.31 21.08
C ASN A 442 -1.71 24.76 21.23
N VAL A 443 -2.33 24.45 20.09
CA VAL A 443 -3.69 23.89 20.06
C VAL A 443 -3.68 22.54 19.35
N THR A 444 -4.19 21.50 20.01
CA THR A 444 -4.35 20.16 19.43
C THR A 444 -5.81 19.73 19.55
N ILE A 445 -6.43 19.38 18.43
CA ILE A 445 -7.82 18.95 18.35
C ILE A 445 -7.86 17.60 17.65
N ALA A 446 -8.22 16.55 18.38
CA ALA A 446 -8.41 15.20 17.88
C ALA A 446 -9.89 14.83 17.91
N ASN A 447 -10.63 15.21 16.86
CA ASN A 447 -12.04 14.91 16.67
C ASN A 447 -12.22 13.73 15.70
N SER A 448 -11.85 12.54 16.14
CA SER A 448 -11.90 11.33 15.33
C SER A 448 -12.15 10.09 16.18
N THR A 449 -12.52 8.99 15.54
CA THR A 449 -12.70 7.70 16.21
C THR A 449 -12.29 6.58 15.28
N THR A 450 -11.45 5.68 15.75
CA THR A 450 -11.01 4.51 14.98
C THR A 450 -11.68 3.25 15.51
N THR A 451 -12.45 2.58 14.66
CA THR A 451 -13.11 1.30 14.96
C THR A 451 -12.72 0.28 13.90
N ALA A 452 -12.18 -0.87 14.30
CA ALA A 452 -11.75 -1.94 13.39
C ALA A 452 -10.79 -1.47 12.27
N GLY A 453 -9.90 -0.52 12.55
CA GLY A 453 -8.94 0.02 11.58
C GLY A 453 -9.51 1.09 10.63
N LEU A 454 -10.81 1.40 10.69
CA LEU A 454 -11.42 2.51 9.98
C LEU A 454 -11.51 3.73 10.89
N THR A 455 -10.90 4.85 10.48
CA THR A 455 -11.01 6.13 11.19
C THR A 455 -12.16 6.95 10.60
N THR A 456 -13.13 7.29 11.45
CA THR A 456 -14.16 8.28 11.17
C THR A 456 -13.71 9.63 11.72
N TYR A 457 -13.87 10.68 10.93
CA TYR A 457 -13.49 12.05 11.27
C TYR A 457 -14.74 12.88 11.53
N GLY A 458 -14.63 13.85 12.45
CA GLY A 458 -15.72 14.78 12.75
C GLY A 458 -16.11 15.65 11.57
N ALA A 459 -17.41 15.94 11.46
CA ALA A 459 -18.01 16.69 10.34
C ALA A 459 -18.54 18.08 10.75
N SER A 460 -18.06 18.63 11.87
CA SER A 460 -18.44 19.96 12.35
C SER A 460 -17.31 20.98 12.12
N ALA A 461 -17.65 22.27 12.11
CA ALA A 461 -16.67 23.33 11.86
C ALA A 461 -15.71 23.49 13.05
N THR A 462 -14.44 23.81 12.74
CA THR A 462 -13.39 24.05 13.73
C THR A 462 -12.75 25.41 13.52
N ASN A 463 -12.85 26.30 14.52
CA ASN A 463 -12.20 27.61 14.51
C ASN A 463 -11.15 27.68 15.62
N VAL A 464 -9.95 28.17 15.29
CA VAL A 464 -8.83 28.29 16.22
C VAL A 464 -8.22 29.68 16.11
N TYR A 465 -8.21 30.41 17.22
CA TYR A 465 -7.56 31.70 17.37
C TYR A 465 -6.44 31.60 18.40
N THR A 466 -5.21 31.87 17.97
CA THR A 466 -4.01 31.87 18.83
C THR A 466 -3.33 33.23 18.84
N ASN A 467 -2.51 33.48 19.87
CA ASN A 467 -1.59 34.60 19.94
C ASN A 467 -0.30 34.10 20.61
N GLY A 468 0.56 33.47 19.81
CA GLY A 468 1.86 32.98 20.26
C GLY A 468 2.05 31.46 20.21
N GLY A 469 1.05 30.71 19.78
CA GLY A 469 1.17 29.27 19.50
C GLY A 469 2.13 29.00 18.35
N ALA A 470 3.04 28.04 18.54
CA ALA A 470 3.97 27.62 17.49
C ALA A 470 3.31 26.64 16.51
N SER A 471 2.32 25.88 16.98
CA SER A 471 1.60 24.88 16.20
C SER A 471 0.10 24.78 16.51
N VAL A 472 -0.66 24.44 15.47
CA VAL A 472 -2.07 24.04 15.54
C VAL A 472 -2.25 22.71 14.81
N SER A 473 -2.85 21.72 15.47
CA SER A 473 -3.17 20.42 14.88
C SER A 473 -4.67 20.16 14.98
N VAL A 474 -5.32 19.85 13.85
CA VAL A 474 -6.75 19.56 13.75
C VAL A 474 -6.96 18.25 13.01
N SER A 475 -7.52 17.26 13.70
CA SER A 475 -8.02 16.02 13.12
C SER A 475 -9.54 16.01 13.16
N GLY A 476 -10.18 15.93 12.01
CA GLY A 476 -11.63 15.84 11.83
C GLY A 476 -12.38 17.16 11.95
N SER A 477 -12.70 17.74 10.80
CA SER A 477 -13.45 18.99 10.69
C SER A 477 -14.15 19.11 9.34
N ALA A 478 -15.28 19.82 9.30
CA ALA A 478 -15.91 20.30 8.06
C ALA A 478 -15.32 21.63 7.56
N GLY A 479 -14.11 21.99 7.99
CA GLY A 479 -13.42 23.23 7.63
C GLY A 479 -13.53 24.30 8.72
N GLY A 480 -13.01 25.49 8.43
CA GLY A 480 -13.02 26.63 9.35
C GLY A 480 -11.81 27.54 9.22
N ALA A 481 -11.55 28.33 10.26
CA ALA A 481 -10.46 29.31 10.28
C ALA A 481 -9.44 29.00 11.38
N ILE A 482 -8.16 29.03 11.02
CA ILE A 482 -7.02 29.00 11.95
C ILE A 482 -6.31 30.34 11.81
N THR A 483 -6.32 31.15 12.87
CA THR A 483 -5.81 32.52 12.82
C THR A 483 -4.87 32.77 13.99
N ASP A 484 -3.62 33.13 13.70
CA ASP A 484 -2.68 33.61 14.70
C ASP A 484 -2.63 35.14 14.68
N VAL A 485 -3.18 35.74 15.72
CA VAL A 485 -3.39 37.17 15.85
C VAL A 485 -2.30 37.75 16.72
N GLY A 486 -1.30 38.33 16.06
CA GLY A 486 -0.17 38.97 16.71
C GLY A 486 -0.60 40.05 17.71
N THR A 487 0.27 40.35 18.68
CA THR A 487 -0.03 41.17 19.87
C THR A 487 -0.42 42.64 19.61
N THR A 488 -0.23 43.16 18.39
CA THR A 488 -0.59 44.53 17.99
C THR A 488 -1.00 44.59 16.52
N MET A 489 -2.05 45.38 16.19
CA MET A 489 -2.44 45.70 14.81
C MET A 489 -2.30 47.21 14.58
N LEU A 490 -1.49 47.64 13.60
CA LEU A 490 -1.52 49.05 13.14
C LEU A 490 -2.70 49.25 12.17
N ALA A 491 -3.46 50.34 12.27
CA ALA A 491 -4.55 50.58 11.32
C ALA A 491 -4.03 50.83 9.90
N PRO A 492 -4.85 50.51 8.87
CA PRO A 492 -4.56 50.92 7.52
C PRO A 492 -4.71 52.44 7.39
N SER A 493 -3.59 53.17 7.26
CA SER A 493 -3.59 54.46 6.58
C SER A 493 -3.32 54.21 5.09
N THR A 494 -4.03 54.92 4.21
CA THR A 494 -3.89 54.84 2.75
C THR A 494 -2.41 54.83 2.32
N GLY A 495 -1.92 53.71 1.80
CA GLY A 495 -0.58 53.58 1.21
C GLY A 495 0.50 52.93 2.08
N VAL A 496 0.22 52.46 3.30
CA VAL A 496 1.15 51.66 4.11
C VAL A 496 0.55 50.27 4.35
N ALA A 497 1.30 49.21 4.05
CA ALA A 497 0.87 47.83 4.29
C ALA A 497 0.54 47.64 5.78
N ALA A 498 -0.58 46.96 6.06
CA ALA A 498 -0.92 46.55 7.43
C ALA A 498 0.24 45.70 7.98
N VAL A 499 0.95 46.20 8.98
CA VAL A 499 1.89 45.37 9.73
C VAL A 499 1.04 44.58 10.72
N ALA A 500 0.75 43.33 10.38
CA ALA A 500 0.28 42.35 11.35
C ALA A 500 1.38 42.16 12.40
N GLY A 501 0.99 42.08 13.68
CA GLY A 501 1.95 41.74 14.74
C GLY A 501 2.66 40.43 14.41
N THR A 502 3.89 40.25 14.86
CA THR A 502 4.70 39.06 14.55
C THR A 502 3.99 37.78 15.00
N SER A 503 3.37 37.05 14.08
CA SER A 503 2.80 35.71 14.29
C SER A 503 3.90 34.73 14.72
N LYS A 504 3.55 33.69 15.46
CA LYS A 504 4.44 32.57 15.84
C LYS A 504 3.99 31.23 15.28
N LEU A 505 2.80 31.15 14.67
CA LEU A 505 2.27 29.91 14.13
C LEU A 505 3.04 29.48 12.88
N THR A 506 4.03 28.60 13.09
CA THR A 506 4.89 28.07 12.01
C THR A 506 4.35 26.81 11.38
N THR A 507 3.55 26.04 12.12
CA THR A 507 3.13 24.70 11.72
C THR A 507 1.64 24.50 11.89
N VAL A 508 0.95 24.12 10.82
CA VAL A 508 -0.45 23.68 10.85
C VAL A 508 -0.53 22.23 10.36
N ALA A 509 -1.17 21.36 11.12
CA ALA A 509 -1.43 19.98 10.73
C ALA A 509 -2.94 19.73 10.62
N LEU A 510 -3.39 19.23 9.48
CA LEU A 510 -4.78 18.94 9.15
C LEU A 510 -4.92 17.47 8.79
N THR A 511 -5.84 16.76 9.45
CA THR A 511 -6.12 15.35 9.17
C THR A 511 -7.62 15.11 9.04
N GLY A 512 -8.06 14.48 7.95
CA GLY A 512 -9.47 14.12 7.75
C GLY A 512 -10.41 15.34 7.70
N VAL A 513 -9.98 16.41 7.02
CA VAL A 513 -10.74 17.66 6.90
C VAL A 513 -11.51 17.66 5.58
N SER A 514 -12.83 17.76 5.66
CA SER A 514 -13.71 17.61 4.49
C SER A 514 -14.16 18.92 3.84
N GLY A 515 -14.00 20.06 4.53
CA GLY A 515 -14.41 21.38 4.04
C GLY A 515 -13.27 22.41 4.01
N ALA A 516 -13.53 23.56 3.40
CA ALA A 516 -12.50 24.56 3.13
C ALA A 516 -11.92 25.15 4.44
N THR A 517 -10.60 25.33 4.47
CA THR A 517 -9.89 25.84 5.66
C THR A 517 -9.05 27.05 5.32
N THR A 518 -9.17 28.13 6.10
CA THR A 518 -8.30 29.31 5.97
C THR A 518 -7.28 29.32 7.09
N VAL A 519 -6.00 29.45 6.75
CA VAL A 519 -4.89 29.63 7.69
C VAL A 519 -4.36 31.05 7.55
N THR A 520 -4.35 31.81 8.63
CA THR A 520 -3.83 33.19 8.65
C THR A 520 -2.69 33.26 9.67
N SER A 521 -1.46 33.34 9.16
CA SER A 521 -0.24 33.47 9.96
C SER A 521 0.89 34.02 9.10
N ASP A 522 1.59 35.04 9.58
CA ASP A 522 2.78 35.59 8.90
C ASP A 522 4.03 34.73 9.09
N ALA A 523 3.96 33.70 9.95
CA ALA A 523 5.07 32.83 10.30
C ALA A 523 4.93 31.42 9.73
N LEU A 524 3.90 31.13 8.93
CA LEU A 524 3.63 29.79 8.41
C LEU A 524 4.79 29.29 7.54
N VAL A 525 5.35 28.13 7.90
CA VAL A 525 6.40 27.44 7.15
C VAL A 525 6.01 26.01 6.80
N ASN A 526 5.23 25.34 7.65
CA ASN A 526 4.84 23.94 7.49
C ASN A 526 3.33 23.77 7.49
N LEU A 527 2.81 23.13 6.46
CA LEU A 527 1.42 22.69 6.33
C LEU A 527 1.40 21.17 6.12
N ALA A 528 1.04 20.42 7.15
CA ALA A 528 0.85 18.98 7.04
C ALA A 528 -0.63 18.68 6.75
N MET A 529 -0.91 17.87 5.72
CA MET A 529 -2.24 17.54 5.24
C MET A 529 -2.37 16.04 5.01
N THR A 530 -3.32 15.40 5.67
CA THR A 530 -3.62 13.98 5.48
C THR A 530 -5.12 13.79 5.30
N LYS A 531 -5.57 13.16 4.20
CA LYS A 531 -7.01 12.96 3.91
C LYS A 531 -7.83 14.25 3.93
N VAL A 532 -7.29 15.32 3.37
CA VAL A 532 -7.97 16.60 3.18
C VAL A 532 -8.62 16.59 1.79
N SER A 533 -9.94 16.80 1.73
CA SER A 533 -10.71 16.71 0.47
C SER A 533 -11.27 18.05 -0.02
N ALA A 534 -10.96 19.15 0.65
CA ALA A 534 -11.38 20.50 0.29
C ALA A 534 -10.22 21.50 0.43
N GLY A 535 -10.34 22.67 -0.19
CA GLY A 535 -9.22 23.60 -0.33
C GLY A 535 -8.71 24.22 0.98
N VAL A 536 -7.39 24.44 1.06
CA VAL A 536 -6.71 25.18 2.12
C VAL A 536 -6.17 26.49 1.55
N THR A 537 -6.56 27.61 2.14
CA THR A 537 -6.05 28.94 1.77
C THR A 537 -5.14 29.47 2.86
N ALA A 538 -3.84 29.59 2.58
CA ALA A 538 -2.89 30.28 3.43
C ALA A 538 -2.89 31.77 3.09
N THR A 539 -3.16 32.60 4.09
CA THR A 539 -3.11 34.05 4.02
C THR A 539 -1.93 34.53 4.86
N VAL A 540 -0.81 34.79 4.19
CA VAL A 540 0.46 35.24 4.78
C VAL A 540 0.78 36.61 4.21
N ALA A 541 1.04 37.63 5.04
CA ALA A 541 1.25 39.00 4.57
C ALA A 541 2.60 39.18 3.83
N GLY A 542 3.60 38.37 4.18
CA GLY A 542 4.98 38.47 3.69
C GLY A 542 5.40 37.35 2.72
N ALA A 543 6.51 37.60 2.03
CA ALA A 543 7.21 36.58 1.26
C ALA A 543 7.80 35.52 2.20
N HIS A 544 7.59 34.24 1.88
CA HIS A 544 8.06 33.12 2.70
C HIS A 544 8.27 31.86 1.83
N ALA A 545 8.75 30.79 2.47
CA ALA A 545 8.82 29.46 1.89
C ALA A 545 7.84 28.53 2.62
N LEU A 546 7.06 27.75 1.87
CA LEU A 546 6.04 26.86 2.41
C LEU A 546 6.41 25.40 2.12
N THR A 547 6.42 24.56 3.15
CA THR A 547 6.53 23.10 3.04
C THR A 547 5.16 22.48 3.27
N ILE A 548 4.67 21.73 2.29
CA ILE A 548 3.40 21.01 2.31
C ILE A 548 3.72 19.52 2.44
N ALA A 549 3.45 18.91 3.58
CA ALA A 549 3.52 17.45 3.72
C ALA A 549 2.14 16.87 3.41
N SER A 550 1.99 16.14 2.31
CA SER A 550 0.71 15.66 1.80
C SER A 550 0.61 14.13 1.79
N ALA A 551 -0.57 13.61 2.13
CA ALA A 551 -0.85 12.17 2.18
C ALA A 551 -2.34 11.91 1.88
N ALA A 552 -2.62 11.24 0.76
CA ALA A 552 -3.96 10.81 0.36
C ALA A 552 -5.01 11.96 0.34
N ASN A 553 -4.63 13.11 -0.22
CA ASN A 553 -5.49 14.28 -0.35
C ASN A 553 -6.10 14.38 -1.76
N ALA A 554 -7.18 15.16 -1.85
CA ALA A 554 -7.80 15.61 -3.10
C ALA A 554 -8.22 17.07 -2.89
N SER A 555 -7.23 17.96 -2.78
CA SER A 555 -7.42 19.32 -2.27
C SER A 555 -6.68 20.35 -3.12
N THR A 556 -7.02 21.63 -2.92
CA THR A 556 -6.33 22.78 -3.48
C THR A 556 -5.62 23.52 -2.36
N VAL A 557 -4.33 23.83 -2.51
CA VAL A 557 -3.62 24.77 -1.65
C VAL A 557 -3.44 26.09 -2.39
N THR A 558 -3.83 27.18 -1.75
CA THR A 558 -3.64 28.54 -2.27
C THR A 558 -2.78 29.33 -1.31
N ASP A 559 -1.65 29.82 -1.81
CA ASP A 559 -0.77 30.76 -1.14
C ASP A 559 -0.14 31.71 -2.17
N ALA A 560 -0.76 32.86 -2.38
CA ALA A 560 -0.30 33.82 -3.39
C ALA A 560 1.02 34.54 -3.00
N THR A 561 1.51 34.40 -1.76
CA THR A 561 2.68 35.11 -1.27
C THR A 561 3.92 34.23 -1.08
N ALA A 562 3.76 32.90 -1.07
CA ALA A 562 4.87 31.95 -1.07
C ALA A 562 5.81 32.17 -2.27
N THR A 563 7.10 32.36 -1.97
CA THR A 563 8.18 32.51 -2.96
C THR A 563 8.85 31.19 -3.34
N ALA A 564 8.70 30.18 -2.50
CA ALA A 564 9.09 28.81 -2.78
C ALA A 564 8.11 27.85 -2.10
N VAL A 565 7.79 26.74 -2.77
CA VAL A 565 6.91 25.70 -2.22
C VAL A 565 7.63 24.35 -2.32
N THR A 566 7.61 23.56 -1.25
CA THR A 566 8.10 22.18 -1.24
C THR A 566 6.94 21.26 -0.88
N ILE A 567 6.57 20.32 -1.75
CA ILE A 567 5.56 19.30 -1.50
C ILE A 567 6.28 17.99 -1.20
N THR A 568 6.03 17.43 -0.01
CA THR A 568 6.49 16.10 0.37
C THR A 568 5.35 15.12 0.48
N THR A 569 5.38 14.03 -0.29
CA THR A 569 4.30 13.02 -0.28
C THR A 569 4.70 11.81 0.57
N SER A 570 3.73 11.29 1.32
CA SER A 570 3.89 10.04 2.07
C SER A 570 2.58 9.26 2.12
N GLY A 571 2.64 7.93 2.02
CA GLY A 571 1.46 7.07 2.24
C GLY A 571 1.22 6.01 1.18
N THR A 572 0.15 5.23 1.36
CA THR A 572 -0.19 4.05 0.53
C THR A 572 -1.25 4.31 -0.53
N ALA A 573 -1.89 5.48 -0.51
CA ALA A 573 -2.92 5.87 -1.47
C ALA A 573 -2.43 7.03 -2.34
N ALA A 574 -2.90 7.08 -3.59
CA ALA A 574 -2.57 8.15 -4.50
C ALA A 574 -2.99 9.51 -3.94
N ASP A 575 -2.16 10.53 -4.15
CA ASP A 575 -2.35 11.87 -3.62
C ASP A 575 -2.54 12.85 -4.78
N MET A 576 -3.58 13.68 -4.74
CA MET A 576 -3.90 14.68 -5.76
C MET A 576 -3.96 16.07 -5.14
N LEU A 577 -3.07 16.97 -5.57
CA LEU A 577 -2.97 18.33 -5.04
C LEU A 577 -2.98 19.37 -6.15
N ALA A 578 -3.94 20.29 -6.12
CA ALA A 578 -3.89 21.52 -6.90
C ALA A 578 -3.15 22.61 -6.11
N LEU A 579 -2.34 23.43 -6.79
CA LEU A 579 -1.52 24.47 -6.15
C LEU A 579 -1.65 25.80 -6.88
N THR A 580 -1.96 26.86 -6.12
CA THR A 580 -1.89 28.25 -6.59
C THR A 580 -0.87 29.00 -5.74
N ALA A 581 0.32 29.25 -6.32
CA ALA A 581 1.41 29.98 -5.69
C ALA A 581 2.02 31.02 -6.64
N GLU A 582 1.32 32.15 -6.77
CA GLU A 582 1.58 33.16 -7.81
C GLU A 582 2.98 33.77 -7.78
N LYS A 583 3.61 33.87 -6.60
CA LYS A 583 4.96 34.42 -6.40
C LYS A 583 6.05 33.35 -6.33
N ALA A 584 5.72 32.06 -6.48
CA ALA A 584 6.70 30.99 -6.37
C ALA A 584 7.69 31.00 -7.55
N ALA A 585 8.97 31.21 -7.23
CA ALA A 585 10.09 31.09 -8.16
C ALA A 585 10.67 29.66 -8.15
N ALA A 586 10.36 28.85 -7.14
CA ALA A 586 10.75 27.46 -7.06
C ALA A 586 9.61 26.59 -6.51
N LEU A 587 9.35 25.46 -7.15
CA LEU A 587 8.51 24.38 -6.64
C LEU A 587 9.34 23.08 -6.59
N THR A 588 9.38 22.43 -5.42
CA THR A 588 9.97 21.10 -5.27
C THR A 588 8.87 20.11 -4.93
N VAL A 589 8.85 18.95 -5.58
CA VAL A 589 7.92 17.85 -5.32
C VAL A 589 8.72 16.58 -5.08
N GLY A 590 8.42 15.81 -4.04
CA GLY A 590 9.04 14.49 -3.90
C GLY A 590 8.57 13.73 -2.68
N GLY A 591 8.79 12.41 -2.63
CA GLY A 591 8.28 11.63 -1.51
C GLY A 591 8.55 10.14 -1.63
N THR A 592 7.91 9.39 -0.73
CA THR A 592 7.94 7.92 -0.70
C THR A 592 6.53 7.36 -0.61
N GLY A 593 6.27 6.19 -1.19
CA GLY A 593 4.97 5.53 -1.13
C GLY A 593 4.24 5.48 -2.48
N ALA A 594 2.95 5.81 -2.49
CA ALA A 594 2.08 5.75 -3.66
C ALA A 594 2.25 6.94 -4.62
N ALA A 595 1.74 6.79 -5.86
CA ALA A 595 1.81 7.80 -6.92
C ALA A 595 1.25 9.17 -6.50
N PHE A 596 1.88 10.24 -6.98
CA PHE A 596 1.48 11.62 -6.74
C PHE A 596 1.00 12.26 -8.04
N THR A 597 -0.09 13.02 -7.98
CA THR A 597 -0.61 13.81 -9.09
C THR A 597 -0.71 15.28 -8.69
N LEU A 598 -0.03 16.14 -9.43
CA LEU A 598 -0.23 17.59 -9.37
C LEU A 598 -1.44 17.93 -10.24
N GLY A 599 -2.51 18.41 -9.61
CA GLY A 599 -3.73 18.84 -10.26
C GLY A 599 -3.56 20.19 -10.97
N ALA A 600 -4.55 21.09 -10.83
CA ALA A 600 -4.42 22.43 -11.38
C ALA A 600 -3.24 23.18 -10.74
N LEU A 601 -2.37 23.74 -11.57
CA LEU A 601 -1.17 24.45 -11.14
C LEU A 601 -1.20 25.90 -11.62
N ALA A 602 -0.88 26.84 -10.75
CA ALA A 602 -0.65 28.24 -11.09
C ALA A 602 0.61 28.74 -10.36
N LEU A 603 1.72 28.84 -11.09
CA LEU A 603 3.01 29.29 -10.56
C LEU A 603 3.51 30.53 -11.28
N GLY A 604 4.19 31.41 -10.54
CA GLY A 604 4.93 32.52 -11.12
C GLY A 604 4.08 33.53 -11.89
N THR A 605 2.75 33.53 -11.75
CA THR A 605 1.85 34.45 -12.45
C THR A 605 2.08 35.92 -12.05
N ALA A 606 2.65 36.17 -10.86
CA ALA A 606 3.00 37.51 -10.39
C ALA A 606 4.08 38.15 -11.28
N ALA A 607 3.89 39.41 -11.68
CA ALA A 607 4.80 40.14 -12.58
C ALA A 607 6.26 40.21 -12.08
N SER A 608 6.49 40.11 -10.76
CA SER A 608 7.82 40.11 -10.14
C SER A 608 8.63 38.83 -10.40
N VAL A 609 7.97 37.73 -10.76
CA VAL A 609 8.63 36.45 -11.05
C VAL A 609 9.04 36.46 -12.52
N THR A 610 10.33 36.26 -12.81
CA THR A 610 10.86 36.22 -14.17
C THR A 610 11.02 34.80 -14.71
N ALA A 611 11.27 33.83 -13.83
CA ALA A 611 11.35 32.41 -14.14
C ALA A 611 10.96 31.57 -12.91
N THR A 612 10.43 30.38 -13.14
CA THR A 612 10.10 29.39 -12.11
C THR A 612 10.80 28.07 -12.42
N SER A 613 11.47 27.46 -11.44
CA SER A 613 12.02 26.10 -11.53
C SER A 613 11.09 25.09 -10.85
N LEU A 614 10.90 23.91 -11.46
CA LEU A 614 10.21 22.77 -10.87
C LEU A 614 11.20 21.61 -10.68
N THR A 615 11.40 21.15 -9.46
CA THR A 615 12.26 20.01 -9.14
C THR A 615 11.43 18.83 -8.65
N VAL A 616 11.70 17.62 -9.15
CA VAL A 616 11.04 16.38 -8.74
C VAL A 616 12.06 15.40 -8.17
N ASN A 617 11.86 14.97 -6.93
CA ASN A 617 12.76 14.10 -6.20
C ASN A 617 12.04 12.85 -5.67
N GLY A 618 12.80 11.88 -5.15
CA GLY A 618 12.26 10.73 -4.42
C GLY A 618 11.91 9.55 -5.32
N SER A 619 11.17 8.58 -4.76
CA SER A 619 10.93 7.29 -5.42
C SER A 619 9.50 7.09 -5.90
N VAL A 620 8.67 8.12 -5.78
CA VAL A 620 7.25 8.10 -6.15
C VAL A 620 7.10 8.47 -7.62
N ALA A 621 6.25 7.73 -8.34
CA ALA A 621 5.80 8.12 -9.67
C ALA A 621 5.00 9.45 -9.57
N ALA A 622 5.40 10.46 -10.34
CA ALA A 622 4.83 11.81 -10.28
C ALA A 622 4.18 12.20 -11.60
N ASP A 623 2.87 12.42 -11.59
CA ASP A 623 2.14 13.04 -12.69
C ASP A 623 2.04 14.55 -12.43
N LEU A 624 2.74 15.35 -13.24
CA LEU A 624 2.77 16.80 -13.15
C LEU A 624 1.66 17.47 -13.96
N GLY A 625 0.84 16.69 -14.68
CA GLY A 625 -0.24 17.18 -15.51
C GLY A 625 0.25 18.06 -16.68
N ASN A 626 -0.59 19.04 -17.05
CA ASN A 626 -0.31 19.93 -18.17
C ASN A 626 0.38 21.23 -17.74
N LEU A 627 1.68 21.31 -18.02
CA LEU A 627 2.54 22.45 -17.68
C LEU A 627 2.62 23.50 -18.81
N SER A 628 1.98 23.27 -19.96
CA SER A 628 2.06 24.19 -21.12
C SER A 628 1.50 25.59 -20.85
N ALA A 629 0.59 25.73 -19.88
CA ALA A 629 0.06 27.02 -19.44
C ALA A 629 1.03 27.82 -18.54
N GLN A 630 2.09 27.19 -18.01
CA GLN A 630 3.06 27.82 -17.12
C GLN A 630 4.13 28.58 -17.92
N THR A 631 3.78 29.75 -18.46
CA THR A 631 4.63 30.51 -19.38
C THR A 631 5.98 30.97 -18.81
N LYS A 632 6.14 30.98 -17.48
CA LYS A 632 7.39 31.33 -16.79
C LYS A 632 8.19 30.13 -16.30
N LEU A 633 7.70 28.90 -16.51
CA LEU A 633 8.46 27.70 -16.17
C LEU A 633 9.71 27.63 -17.05
N SER A 634 10.89 27.63 -16.43
CA SER A 634 12.17 27.50 -17.14
C SER A 634 12.52 26.05 -17.44
N GLY A 635 12.10 25.12 -16.57
CA GLY A 635 12.25 23.70 -16.76
C GLY A 635 11.78 22.85 -15.58
N VAL A 636 11.71 21.55 -15.85
CA VAL A 636 11.49 20.48 -14.87
C VAL A 636 12.80 19.70 -14.71
N ASP A 637 13.30 19.60 -13.48
CA ASP A 637 14.47 18.80 -13.12
C ASP A 637 14.04 17.63 -12.23
N ALA A 638 13.97 16.45 -12.81
CA ALA A 638 13.59 15.18 -12.19
C ALA A 638 14.78 14.20 -12.09
N ALA A 639 16.03 14.67 -12.22
CA ALA A 639 17.20 13.80 -12.24
C ALA A 639 17.37 12.94 -10.98
N ALA A 640 16.83 13.38 -9.85
CA ALA A 640 16.85 12.65 -8.58
C ALA A 640 15.57 11.83 -8.32
N ASN A 641 14.67 11.72 -9.30
CA ASN A 641 13.49 10.87 -9.22
C ASN A 641 13.79 9.45 -9.74
N THR A 642 13.32 8.44 -9.02
CA THR A 642 13.46 7.03 -9.41
C THR A 642 12.11 6.35 -9.65
N GLY A 643 11.00 7.10 -9.56
CA GLY A 643 9.63 6.58 -9.67
C GLY A 643 9.00 6.77 -11.06
N GLY A 644 9.57 7.66 -11.88
CA GLY A 644 9.04 8.06 -13.19
C GLY A 644 8.18 9.32 -13.10
N VAL A 645 8.21 10.15 -14.12
CA VAL A 645 7.54 11.44 -14.20
C VAL A 645 6.71 11.52 -15.47
N THR A 646 5.43 11.83 -15.33
CA THR A 646 4.54 12.16 -16.45
C THR A 646 4.31 13.65 -16.54
N ALA A 647 4.52 14.28 -17.71
CA ALA A 647 4.32 15.72 -17.89
C ALA A 647 3.98 16.11 -19.33
N VAL A 648 3.10 17.10 -19.50
CA VAL A 648 2.91 17.79 -20.80
C VAL A 648 3.63 19.14 -20.75
N MET A 649 4.67 19.29 -21.55
CA MET A 649 5.59 20.43 -21.51
C MET A 649 5.18 21.55 -22.45
N GLY A 650 5.41 22.80 -22.04
CA GLY A 650 5.38 23.96 -22.93
C GLY A 650 6.60 24.03 -23.86
N THR A 651 6.58 24.92 -24.84
CA THR A 651 7.67 25.02 -25.84
C THR A 651 8.95 25.68 -25.33
N THR A 652 8.91 26.36 -24.19
CA THR A 652 10.02 27.19 -23.67
C THR A 652 10.71 26.63 -22.44
N ALA A 653 10.24 25.49 -21.91
CA ALA A 653 10.75 24.86 -20.70
C ALA A 653 11.60 23.63 -21.04
N SER A 654 12.70 23.41 -20.31
CA SER A 654 13.49 22.17 -20.41
C SER A 654 12.88 21.05 -19.56
N PHE A 655 13.26 19.80 -19.84
CA PHE A 655 12.98 18.64 -19.00
C PHE A 655 14.25 17.82 -18.84
N THR A 656 14.54 17.38 -17.62
CA THR A 656 15.62 16.44 -17.31
C THR A 656 15.01 15.35 -16.43
N GLY A 657 14.94 14.15 -16.94
CA GLY A 657 14.36 13.00 -16.28
C GLY A 657 15.35 12.19 -15.45
N GLY A 658 14.84 11.15 -14.81
CA GLY A 658 15.48 10.41 -13.73
C GLY A 658 16.00 9.05 -14.14
N THR A 659 15.79 8.05 -13.26
CA THR A 659 16.04 6.61 -13.53
C THR A 659 14.75 5.80 -13.69
N GLY A 660 13.61 6.44 -13.40
CA GLY A 660 12.29 5.83 -13.52
C GLY A 660 11.71 6.06 -14.92
N ALA A 661 10.68 5.30 -15.30
CA ALA A 661 10.08 5.43 -16.63
C ALA A 661 9.31 6.76 -16.76
N ASP A 662 9.89 7.71 -17.48
CA ASP A 662 9.35 9.05 -17.69
C ASP A 662 8.46 9.10 -18.95
N ILE A 663 7.33 9.82 -18.88
CA ILE A 663 6.41 10.03 -20.00
C ILE A 663 6.24 11.53 -20.27
N VAL A 664 6.87 12.03 -21.32
CA VAL A 664 6.91 13.47 -21.61
C VAL A 664 6.21 13.78 -22.93
N THR A 665 5.15 14.58 -22.90
CA THR A 665 4.48 15.08 -24.10
C THR A 665 5.02 16.46 -24.48
N VAL A 666 5.44 16.62 -25.74
CA VAL A 666 6.11 17.83 -26.22
C VAL A 666 5.57 18.29 -27.59
N GLY A 667 5.50 19.61 -27.77
CA GLY A 667 5.29 20.24 -29.08
C GLY A 667 6.61 20.57 -29.78
N ALA A 668 6.66 21.67 -30.53
CA ALA A 668 7.88 22.20 -31.12
C ALA A 668 8.79 22.86 -30.05
N THR A 669 9.36 22.05 -29.15
CA THR A 669 10.21 22.54 -28.05
C THR A 669 11.42 23.32 -28.55
N THR A 670 11.76 24.41 -27.84
CA THR A 670 12.95 25.25 -28.08
C THR A 670 14.06 25.00 -27.05
N LYS A 671 13.84 24.03 -26.15
CA LYS A 671 14.76 23.63 -25.08
C LYS A 671 15.09 22.14 -25.17
N ALA A 672 16.07 21.72 -24.39
CA ALA A 672 16.42 20.32 -24.24
C ALA A 672 15.37 19.58 -23.41
N ILE A 673 14.91 18.44 -23.93
CA ILE A 673 14.09 17.45 -23.26
C ILE A 673 14.97 16.19 -23.20
N VAL A 674 15.39 15.79 -22.01
CA VAL A 674 16.24 14.61 -21.78
C VAL A 674 15.51 13.75 -20.75
N THR A 675 15.16 12.51 -21.06
CA THR A 675 14.39 11.67 -20.12
C THR A 675 15.28 10.85 -19.18
N GLY A 676 16.57 10.68 -19.50
CA GLY A 676 17.54 10.17 -18.53
C GLY A 676 17.76 8.67 -18.69
N ASP A 677 17.87 7.95 -17.57
CA ASP A 677 17.97 6.49 -17.59
C ASP A 677 16.56 5.91 -17.37
N GLY A 678 16.26 4.74 -17.92
CA GLY A 678 14.93 4.12 -17.77
C GLY A 678 14.36 3.70 -19.11
N ASN A 679 13.13 3.21 -19.10
CA ASN A 679 12.41 2.93 -20.34
C ASN A 679 11.39 4.05 -20.53
N ASP A 680 11.83 5.14 -21.16
CA ASP A 680 11.07 6.37 -21.21
C ASP A 680 10.19 6.43 -22.45
N THR A 681 9.22 7.34 -22.44
CA THR A 681 8.36 7.62 -23.59
C THR A 681 8.26 9.12 -23.82
N VAL A 682 8.67 9.57 -25.01
CA VAL A 682 8.41 10.94 -25.46
C VAL A 682 7.32 10.95 -26.50
N ILE A 683 6.23 11.68 -26.24
CA ILE A 683 5.10 11.85 -27.15
C ILE A 683 5.24 13.20 -27.88
N MET A 684 5.54 13.17 -29.17
CA MET A 684 5.63 14.35 -30.02
C MET A 684 4.29 14.70 -30.66
N THR A 685 3.86 15.94 -30.45
CA THR A 685 2.64 16.52 -31.06
C THR A 685 2.94 17.43 -32.26
N SER A 686 4.20 17.50 -32.68
CA SER A 686 4.70 18.32 -33.80
C SER A 686 5.69 17.51 -34.65
N ALA A 687 5.74 17.77 -35.96
CA ALA A 687 6.72 17.19 -36.87
C ALA A 687 8.14 17.79 -36.74
N THR A 688 8.26 18.93 -36.04
CA THR A 688 9.53 19.65 -35.92
C THR A 688 9.90 19.91 -34.46
N VAL A 689 11.20 19.89 -34.19
CA VAL A 689 11.80 20.44 -32.97
C VAL A 689 12.10 21.92 -33.24
N GLY A 690 11.70 22.80 -32.32
CA GLY A 690 11.89 24.24 -32.43
C GLY A 690 13.37 24.64 -32.43
N THR A 691 13.69 25.85 -32.91
CA THR A 691 15.06 26.35 -32.96
C THR A 691 15.68 26.35 -31.55
N GLY A 692 16.85 25.72 -31.41
CA GLY A 692 17.54 25.56 -30.13
C GLY A 692 17.10 24.35 -29.29
N GLY A 693 16.00 23.66 -29.66
CA GLY A 693 15.53 22.48 -28.97
C GLY A 693 16.30 21.20 -29.33
N SER A 694 16.12 20.19 -28.47
CA SER A 694 16.57 18.80 -28.65
C SER A 694 15.71 17.87 -27.78
N ILE A 695 15.59 16.61 -28.18
CA ILE A 695 14.89 15.55 -27.47
C ILE A 695 15.82 14.33 -27.40
N ALA A 696 16.06 13.82 -26.20
CA ALA A 696 16.85 12.61 -25.98
C ALA A 696 16.11 11.67 -25.03
N GLY A 697 16.04 10.38 -25.37
CA GLY A 697 15.60 9.33 -24.44
C GLY A 697 16.66 9.17 -23.36
N GLY A 698 17.73 8.46 -23.69
CA GLY A 698 18.93 8.42 -22.87
C GLY A 698 19.42 6.99 -22.79
N ALA A 699 19.50 6.41 -21.60
CA ALA A 699 19.91 5.02 -21.43
C ALA A 699 18.74 4.13 -21.06
N GLY A 700 18.49 3.10 -21.88
CA GLY A 700 17.47 2.10 -21.63
C GLY A 700 16.78 1.71 -22.93
N THR A 701 15.51 1.33 -22.88
CA THR A 701 14.70 1.07 -24.08
C THR A 701 13.65 2.17 -24.20
N ASP A 702 14.01 3.25 -24.89
CA ASP A 702 13.21 4.45 -24.96
C ASP A 702 12.29 4.46 -26.18
N THR A 703 11.06 4.97 -25.98
CA THR A 703 10.02 5.03 -27.00
C THR A 703 9.75 6.46 -27.46
N LEU A 704 9.93 6.71 -28.75
CA LEU A 704 9.42 7.91 -29.40
C LEU A 704 8.02 7.63 -29.94
N SER A 705 7.00 8.34 -29.45
CA SER A 705 5.63 8.26 -29.97
C SER A 705 5.29 9.51 -30.79
N ILE A 706 4.85 9.33 -32.02
CA ILE A 706 4.52 10.42 -32.95
C ILE A 706 3.40 9.97 -33.90
N SER A 707 2.59 10.90 -34.41
CA SER A 707 1.62 10.55 -35.47
C SER A 707 2.33 10.21 -36.79
N ALA A 708 1.79 9.28 -37.56
CA ALA A 708 2.33 8.89 -38.87
C ALA A 708 2.46 10.09 -39.83
N ALA A 709 1.46 10.97 -39.84
CA ALA A 709 1.50 12.24 -40.57
C ALA A 709 2.66 13.15 -40.16
N SER A 710 2.92 13.28 -38.85
CA SER A 710 4.05 14.09 -38.36
C SER A 710 5.39 13.42 -38.61
N ALA A 711 5.47 12.10 -38.51
CA ALA A 711 6.66 11.31 -38.86
C ALA A 711 7.02 11.42 -40.35
N ALA A 712 6.01 11.42 -41.23
CA ALA A 712 6.21 11.60 -42.66
C ALA A 712 6.70 13.01 -42.99
N ALA A 713 6.15 14.04 -42.34
CA ALA A 713 6.68 15.41 -42.46
C ALA A 713 8.11 15.53 -41.91
N ALA A 714 8.41 14.88 -40.78
CA ALA A 714 9.75 14.82 -40.19
C ALA A 714 10.76 14.08 -41.09
N SER A 715 10.31 13.09 -41.86
CA SER A 715 11.12 12.34 -42.84
C SER A 715 11.65 13.22 -43.98
N LEU A 716 11.13 14.44 -44.15
CA LEU A 716 11.62 15.43 -45.12
C LEU A 716 12.69 16.37 -44.54
N SER A 717 13.04 16.23 -43.25
CA SER A 717 13.95 17.11 -42.54
C SER A 717 15.35 16.52 -42.43
N ALA A 718 16.35 17.17 -43.05
CA ALA A 718 17.74 16.74 -42.96
C ALA A 718 18.36 16.86 -41.55
N VAL A 719 17.66 17.45 -40.58
CA VAL A 719 18.17 17.71 -39.22
C VAL A 719 17.40 16.99 -38.12
N PHE A 720 16.31 16.28 -38.42
CA PHE A 720 15.45 15.69 -37.39
C PHE A 720 16.21 14.70 -36.49
N ALA A 721 16.88 13.68 -37.06
CA ALA A 721 17.69 12.72 -36.30
C ALA A 721 18.88 13.35 -35.54
N THR A 722 19.29 14.59 -35.86
CA THR A 722 20.31 15.31 -35.08
C THR A 722 19.73 15.95 -33.81
N LYS A 723 18.41 16.08 -33.76
CA LYS A 723 17.65 16.72 -32.68
C LYS A 723 16.90 15.74 -31.82
N VAL A 724 16.55 14.56 -32.35
CA VAL A 724 15.84 13.49 -31.64
C VAL A 724 16.73 12.25 -31.62
N THR A 725 17.23 11.87 -30.45
CA THR A 725 18.30 10.85 -30.31
C THR A 725 18.04 9.91 -29.14
N GLY A 726 18.65 8.71 -29.14
CA GLY A 726 18.56 7.77 -28.02
C GLY A 726 17.16 7.19 -27.83
N PHE A 727 16.53 6.76 -28.92
CA PHE A 727 15.25 6.05 -28.89
C PHE A 727 15.40 4.76 -29.71
N GLU A 728 15.10 3.62 -29.09
CA GLU A 728 15.17 2.31 -29.72
C GLU A 728 13.82 1.92 -30.32
N HIS A 729 12.73 2.40 -29.70
CA HIS A 729 11.36 2.12 -30.10
C HIS A 729 10.71 3.35 -30.75
N LEU A 730 10.00 3.13 -31.86
CA LEU A 730 9.16 4.12 -32.52
C LEU A 730 7.70 3.67 -32.47
N THR A 731 6.82 4.52 -31.98
CA THR A 731 5.37 4.31 -32.06
C THR A 731 4.76 5.31 -33.03
N LEU A 732 4.15 4.80 -34.10
CA LEU A 732 3.43 5.55 -35.11
C LEU A 732 1.93 5.43 -34.87
N THR A 733 1.30 6.56 -34.56
CA THR A 733 -0.14 6.65 -34.32
C THR A 733 -0.89 7.18 -35.54
N ALA A 734 -2.13 6.72 -35.73
CA ALA A 734 -3.04 7.19 -36.78
C ALA A 734 -2.47 7.10 -38.21
N ALA A 735 -1.93 5.94 -38.60
CA ALA A 735 -1.46 5.68 -39.96
C ALA A 735 -2.60 5.75 -41.00
N SER A 736 -2.34 6.48 -42.09
CA SER A 736 -3.21 6.85 -43.22
C SER A 736 -2.44 6.97 -44.56
N ASN A 737 -1.74 5.91 -44.96
CA ASN A 737 -0.97 5.79 -46.22
C ASN A 737 0.25 6.72 -46.32
N GLU A 738 0.83 7.12 -45.20
CA GLU A 738 2.03 7.93 -45.21
C GLU A 738 3.29 7.15 -45.59
N THR A 739 4.32 7.89 -46.01
CA THR A 739 5.67 7.37 -46.22
C THR A 739 6.60 7.93 -45.14
N VAL A 740 7.22 7.04 -44.38
CA VAL A 740 8.13 7.36 -43.28
C VAL A 740 9.51 6.79 -43.58
N ASP A 741 10.55 7.61 -43.46
CA ASP A 741 11.93 7.23 -43.71
C ASP A 741 12.71 7.11 -42.39
N LEU A 742 13.03 5.87 -42.00
CA LEU A 742 13.74 5.64 -40.74
C LEU A 742 15.17 6.17 -40.77
N SER A 743 15.83 6.26 -41.92
CA SER A 743 17.18 6.83 -42.01
C SER A 743 17.23 8.31 -41.64
N VAL A 744 16.09 9.01 -41.72
CA VAL A 744 15.94 10.43 -41.36
C VAL A 744 15.39 10.60 -39.93
N LEU A 745 14.53 9.69 -39.48
CA LEU A 745 13.94 9.76 -38.14
C LEU A 745 14.91 9.30 -37.05
N GLY A 746 15.67 8.23 -37.29
CA GLY A 746 16.57 7.64 -36.32
C GLY A 746 16.74 6.13 -36.48
N THR A 747 17.60 5.53 -35.66
CA THR A 747 17.80 4.09 -35.68
C THR A 747 16.86 3.42 -34.68
N TYR A 748 15.89 2.66 -35.18
CA TYR A 748 14.93 1.93 -34.34
C TYR A 748 15.07 0.43 -34.55
N ASN A 749 15.01 -0.36 -33.47
CA ASN A 749 14.95 -1.82 -33.53
C ASN A 749 13.50 -2.35 -33.42
N TYR A 750 12.56 -1.48 -33.04
CA TYR A 750 11.15 -1.79 -32.88
C TYR A 750 10.28 -0.62 -33.37
N VAL A 751 9.32 -0.91 -34.26
CA VAL A 751 8.37 0.06 -34.79
C VAL A 751 6.96 -0.46 -34.54
N SER A 752 6.21 0.20 -33.67
CA SER A 752 4.80 -0.06 -33.44
C SER A 752 3.94 0.84 -34.31
N VAL A 753 2.89 0.29 -34.91
CA VAL A 753 1.96 1.03 -35.76
C VAL A 753 0.52 0.79 -35.30
N SER A 754 -0.26 1.87 -35.26
CA SER A 754 -1.72 1.86 -35.07
C SER A 754 -2.40 2.73 -36.14
N GLY A 755 -3.51 2.25 -36.70
CA GLY A 755 -4.26 2.95 -37.77
C GLY A 755 -4.89 1.97 -38.76
N ALA A 756 -6.01 2.37 -39.39
CA ALA A 756 -6.82 1.50 -40.24
C ALA A 756 -6.30 1.35 -41.68
N ASP A 757 -5.45 2.28 -42.13
CA ASP A 757 -4.96 2.39 -43.49
C ASP A 757 -3.48 1.99 -43.60
N GLY A 758 -2.93 1.97 -44.81
CA GLY A 758 -1.56 1.48 -45.04
C GLY A 758 -0.45 2.40 -44.52
N LEU A 759 0.80 1.92 -44.57
CA LEU A 759 2.00 2.71 -44.24
C LEU A 759 3.17 2.22 -45.10
N THR A 760 4.00 3.15 -45.57
CA THR A 760 5.28 2.81 -46.22
C THR A 760 6.44 3.17 -45.30
N LEU A 761 7.22 2.17 -44.87
CA LEU A 761 8.45 2.34 -44.09
C LEU A 761 9.66 2.16 -45.01
N ASN A 762 10.43 3.22 -45.20
CA ASN A 762 11.66 3.20 -45.98
C ASN A 762 12.90 3.05 -45.09
N ASN A 763 13.93 2.40 -45.64
CA ASN A 763 15.25 2.20 -45.03
C ASN A 763 15.20 1.42 -43.70
N VAL A 764 14.32 0.42 -43.64
CA VAL A 764 14.24 -0.52 -42.50
C VAL A 764 15.45 -1.46 -42.54
N THR A 765 16.10 -1.69 -41.39
CA THR A 765 17.26 -2.57 -41.26
C THR A 765 16.86 -4.01 -40.91
N SER A 766 17.73 -4.96 -41.23
CA SER A 766 17.58 -6.37 -40.89
C SER A 766 17.49 -6.58 -39.37
N GLY A 767 16.52 -7.37 -38.92
CA GLY A 767 16.26 -7.66 -37.50
C GLY A 767 15.28 -6.72 -36.80
N VAL A 768 14.81 -5.65 -37.45
CA VAL A 768 13.79 -4.76 -36.89
C VAL A 768 12.47 -5.50 -36.68
N THR A 769 11.78 -5.18 -35.59
CA THR A 769 10.42 -5.66 -35.30
C THR A 769 9.38 -4.63 -35.73
N LEU A 770 8.48 -5.01 -36.62
CA LEU A 770 7.27 -4.26 -36.95
C LEU A 770 6.09 -4.82 -36.14
N ALA A 771 5.62 -4.07 -35.16
CA ALA A 771 4.46 -4.44 -34.35
C ALA A 771 3.19 -3.76 -34.86
N LEU A 772 2.21 -4.57 -35.24
CA LEU A 772 0.88 -4.13 -35.68
C LEU A 772 -0.08 -4.30 -34.49
N THR A 773 -0.69 -3.21 -34.05
CA THR A 773 -1.48 -3.17 -32.79
C THR A 773 -2.99 -3.07 -33.01
N GLY A 774 -3.44 -3.22 -34.25
CA GLY A 774 -4.86 -3.22 -34.61
C GLY A 774 -5.07 -3.54 -36.08
N ALA A 775 -6.33 -3.53 -36.52
CA ALA A 775 -6.70 -3.80 -37.90
C ALA A 775 -6.10 -2.75 -38.86
N GLY A 776 -5.69 -3.20 -40.05
CA GLY A 776 -5.03 -2.36 -41.05
C GLY A 776 -5.16 -2.90 -42.48
N ALA A 777 -4.70 -2.12 -43.46
CA ALA A 777 -4.78 -2.45 -44.88
C ALA A 777 -3.49 -3.07 -45.45
N ALA A 778 -2.48 -2.25 -45.77
CA ALA A 778 -1.23 -2.71 -46.40
C ALA A 778 0.00 -1.94 -45.89
N TYR A 779 1.03 -2.66 -45.48
CA TYR A 779 2.29 -2.14 -44.97
C TYR A 779 3.41 -2.46 -45.94
N ASN A 780 3.98 -1.42 -46.57
CA ASN A 780 5.12 -1.58 -47.47
C ASN A 780 6.40 -1.32 -46.68
N VAL A 781 7.24 -2.35 -46.55
CA VAL A 781 8.53 -2.28 -45.87
C VAL A 781 9.63 -2.31 -46.92
N ASN A 782 10.17 -1.14 -47.22
CA ASN A 782 11.22 -0.98 -48.22
C ASN A 782 12.57 -0.90 -47.53
N GLY A 783 13.40 -1.93 -47.74
CA GLY A 783 14.74 -1.98 -47.18
C GLY A 783 15.75 -1.02 -47.78
N GLY A 784 15.49 -0.39 -48.94
CA GLY A 784 16.51 0.41 -49.62
C GLY A 784 17.83 -0.36 -49.80
N SER A 785 18.97 0.25 -49.42
CA SER A 785 20.29 -0.40 -49.32
C SER A 785 20.47 -1.39 -48.15
N PRO A 786 19.79 -1.25 -47.00
CA PRO A 786 19.91 -2.19 -45.86
C PRO A 786 19.46 -3.64 -46.06
N PHE A 787 18.41 -3.93 -46.86
CA PHE A 787 18.09 -5.32 -47.25
C PHE A 787 18.88 -5.68 -48.50
N ILE A 788 19.94 -6.47 -48.31
CA ILE A 788 20.94 -6.77 -49.33
C ILE A 788 20.57 -8.09 -49.97
N THR A 789 20.24 -8.07 -51.26
CA THR A 789 19.91 -9.27 -52.03
C THR A 789 20.96 -10.37 -51.82
N GLY A 790 20.51 -11.54 -51.33
CA GLY A 790 21.36 -12.72 -51.16
C GLY A 790 22.10 -12.81 -49.81
N VAL A 791 21.87 -11.87 -48.90
CA VAL A 791 22.22 -12.00 -47.48
C VAL A 791 21.02 -12.63 -46.73
N SER A 792 21.21 -13.17 -45.53
CA SER A 792 20.10 -13.73 -44.75
C SER A 792 19.34 -12.61 -44.01
N ASP A 793 18.52 -11.84 -44.73
CA ASP A 793 17.76 -10.75 -44.12
C ASP A 793 16.53 -11.24 -43.35
N VAL A 794 16.26 -10.61 -42.21
CA VAL A 794 15.16 -10.96 -41.29
C VAL A 794 14.27 -9.74 -41.05
N LEU A 795 12.96 -9.91 -41.24
CA LEU A 795 11.94 -8.99 -40.75
C LEU A 795 11.14 -9.67 -39.64
N ASN A 796 11.15 -9.10 -38.44
CA ASN A 796 10.29 -9.56 -37.36
C ASN A 796 8.95 -8.81 -37.45
N VAL A 797 7.83 -9.52 -37.35
CA VAL A 797 6.48 -8.95 -37.34
C VAL A 797 5.76 -9.43 -36.09
N THR A 798 5.23 -8.52 -35.29
CA THR A 798 4.40 -8.86 -34.13
C THR A 798 2.97 -8.41 -34.40
N LEU A 799 2.01 -9.31 -34.23
CA LEU A 799 0.59 -9.06 -34.37
C LEU A 799 -0.02 -9.03 -32.97
N THR A 800 -0.40 -7.86 -32.48
CA THR A 800 -0.89 -7.68 -31.11
C THR A 800 -2.40 -7.47 -31.12
N ASP A 801 -3.15 -8.42 -30.57
CA ASP A 801 -4.59 -8.34 -30.38
C ASP A 801 -4.97 -8.26 -28.89
N GLY A 802 -5.96 -7.44 -28.57
CA GLY A 802 -6.57 -7.34 -27.25
C GLY A 802 -8.10 -7.29 -27.30
N SER A 803 -8.70 -7.54 -28.46
CA SER A 803 -10.11 -7.26 -28.77
C SER A 803 -11.07 -8.40 -28.44
N GLY A 804 -10.58 -9.61 -28.18
CA GLY A 804 -11.43 -10.78 -27.89
C GLY A 804 -11.99 -11.48 -29.13
N ALA A 805 -11.62 -11.04 -30.33
CA ALA A 805 -12.00 -11.62 -31.61
C ALA A 805 -10.86 -11.48 -32.63
N GLY A 806 -10.87 -12.29 -33.69
CA GLY A 806 -9.80 -12.27 -34.70
C GLY A 806 -9.68 -10.92 -35.40
N VAL A 807 -8.47 -10.38 -35.46
CA VAL A 807 -8.13 -9.12 -36.10
C VAL A 807 -7.56 -9.36 -37.49
N VAL A 808 -7.96 -8.53 -38.46
CA VAL A 808 -7.37 -8.53 -39.80
C VAL A 808 -6.28 -7.46 -39.85
N PHE A 809 -5.01 -7.88 -39.69
CA PHE A 809 -3.85 -6.98 -39.64
C PHE A 809 -3.37 -6.51 -41.02
N GLY A 810 -4.03 -6.92 -42.11
CA GLY A 810 -3.67 -6.53 -43.47
C GLY A 810 -2.47 -7.29 -44.02
N ALA A 811 -1.83 -6.73 -45.06
CA ALA A 811 -0.69 -7.34 -45.76
C ALA A 811 0.63 -6.62 -45.48
N VAL A 812 1.73 -7.35 -45.29
CA VAL A 812 3.09 -6.81 -45.36
C VAL A 812 3.74 -7.17 -46.69
N ALA A 813 4.23 -6.16 -47.40
CA ALA A 813 5.07 -6.30 -48.57
C ALA A 813 6.50 -5.87 -48.26
N ALA A 814 7.45 -6.80 -48.34
CA ALA A 814 8.86 -6.55 -48.04
C ALA A 814 9.76 -7.08 -49.17
N LEU A 815 10.43 -6.18 -49.89
CA LEU A 815 11.36 -6.55 -50.95
C LEU A 815 12.70 -6.98 -50.35
N ASN A 816 13.33 -8.02 -50.92
CA ASN A 816 14.66 -8.53 -50.54
C ASN A 816 14.78 -9.05 -49.09
N VAL A 817 13.70 -9.51 -48.47
CA VAL A 817 13.74 -10.18 -47.16
C VAL A 817 13.68 -11.70 -47.35
N GLU A 818 14.64 -12.45 -46.84
CA GLU A 818 14.70 -13.91 -46.92
C GLU A 818 13.89 -14.62 -45.84
N THR A 819 13.79 -14.01 -44.65
CA THR A 819 13.08 -14.60 -43.49
C THR A 819 12.09 -13.60 -42.89
N ILE A 820 10.84 -14.03 -42.75
CA ILE A 820 9.82 -13.27 -42.00
C ILE A 820 9.45 -14.07 -40.75
N ALA A 821 9.72 -13.51 -39.59
CA ALA A 821 9.39 -14.12 -38.30
C ALA A 821 8.16 -13.44 -37.71
N ILE A 822 7.05 -14.16 -37.60
CA ILE A 822 5.77 -13.65 -37.13
C ILE A 822 5.54 -14.10 -35.69
N THR A 823 5.21 -13.17 -34.81
CA THR A 823 4.76 -13.44 -33.44
C THR A 823 3.32 -12.98 -33.27
N THR A 824 2.43 -13.88 -32.87
CA THR A 824 1.03 -13.56 -32.54
C THR A 824 0.88 -13.36 -31.04
N ALA A 825 0.28 -12.25 -30.61
CA ALA A 825 0.20 -11.86 -29.21
C ALA A 825 -1.25 -11.49 -28.84
N ASP A 826 -1.97 -12.42 -28.19
CA ASP A 826 -3.21 -12.14 -27.46
C ASP A 826 -2.86 -11.56 -26.08
N THR A 827 -3.16 -10.28 -25.90
CA THR A 827 -2.84 -9.46 -24.71
C THR A 827 -3.96 -9.44 -23.67
N GLN A 828 -5.06 -10.15 -23.90
CA GLN A 828 -6.11 -10.27 -22.90
C GLN A 828 -5.62 -11.00 -21.65
N ALA A 829 -6.23 -10.70 -20.51
CA ALA A 829 -5.89 -11.32 -19.22
C ALA A 829 -5.99 -12.86 -19.25
N LYS A 830 -6.78 -13.43 -20.17
CA LYS A 830 -6.84 -14.86 -20.44
C LYS A 830 -6.95 -15.09 -21.94
N ALA A 831 -5.83 -15.41 -22.57
CA ALA A 831 -5.79 -15.77 -23.98
C ALA A 831 -6.72 -16.98 -24.25
N SER A 832 -7.58 -16.86 -25.25
CA SER A 832 -8.65 -17.85 -25.48
C SER A 832 -8.22 -18.96 -26.44
N GLY A 833 -7.35 -18.65 -27.42
CA GLY A 833 -7.03 -19.54 -28.53
C GLY A 833 -8.21 -19.89 -29.42
N THR A 834 -9.36 -19.26 -29.22
CA THR A 834 -10.62 -19.62 -29.89
C THR A 834 -10.83 -18.91 -31.22
N PHE A 835 -10.14 -17.79 -31.43
CA PHE A 835 -10.15 -17.04 -32.68
C PHE A 835 -8.77 -17.06 -33.33
N SER A 836 -8.73 -16.75 -34.61
CA SER A 836 -7.50 -16.63 -35.38
C SER A 836 -7.44 -15.25 -36.03
N ASP A 837 -6.30 -14.61 -35.89
CA ASP A 837 -6.00 -13.38 -36.60
C ASP A 837 -5.75 -13.66 -38.06
N SER A 838 -5.89 -12.66 -38.92
CA SER A 838 -5.60 -12.79 -40.35
C SER A 838 -4.48 -11.84 -40.77
N PHE A 839 -3.51 -12.38 -41.48
CA PHE A 839 -2.35 -11.64 -41.97
C PHE A 839 -1.91 -12.15 -43.33
N ALA A 840 -1.46 -11.23 -44.18
CA ALA A 840 -0.95 -11.56 -45.51
C ALA A 840 0.51 -11.13 -45.67
N VAL A 841 1.27 -11.96 -46.39
CA VAL A 841 2.67 -11.73 -46.74
C VAL A 841 2.73 -11.74 -48.26
N SER A 842 2.73 -10.56 -48.88
CA SER A 842 2.61 -10.38 -50.33
C SER A 842 3.88 -9.77 -50.93
N GLY A 843 4.20 -10.06 -52.19
CA GLY A 843 5.20 -9.28 -52.94
C GLY A 843 6.62 -9.30 -52.36
N ASN A 844 7.05 -10.42 -51.78
CA ASN A 844 8.37 -10.60 -51.14
C ASN A 844 9.16 -11.78 -51.74
N SER A 845 10.45 -11.82 -51.42
CA SER A 845 11.39 -12.88 -51.82
C SER A 845 11.67 -13.89 -50.69
N ALA A 846 10.77 -13.99 -49.69
CA ALA A 846 11.01 -14.79 -48.51
C ALA A 846 11.15 -16.27 -48.87
N LYS A 847 12.17 -16.91 -48.29
CA LYS A 847 12.40 -18.36 -48.35
C LYS A 847 11.83 -19.06 -47.12
N SER A 848 11.79 -18.36 -45.99
CA SER A 848 11.35 -18.90 -44.71
C SER A 848 10.35 -17.96 -44.03
N ILE A 849 9.24 -18.53 -43.56
CA ILE A 849 8.33 -17.89 -42.61
C ILE A 849 8.29 -18.73 -41.34
N THR A 850 8.52 -18.11 -40.19
CA THR A 850 8.28 -18.74 -38.89
C THR A 850 7.11 -18.06 -38.20
N VAL A 851 6.27 -18.82 -37.52
CA VAL A 851 5.13 -18.29 -36.76
C VAL A 851 5.18 -18.83 -35.34
N GLY A 852 5.19 -17.92 -34.38
CA GLY A 852 5.12 -18.21 -32.96
C GLY A 852 4.05 -17.39 -32.24
N GLY A 853 3.91 -17.61 -30.95
CA GLY A 853 3.07 -16.79 -30.08
C GLY A 853 1.94 -17.55 -29.42
N ASN A 854 0.95 -16.82 -28.89
CA ASN A 854 -0.14 -17.35 -28.08
C ASN A 854 -1.53 -17.13 -28.70
N ALA A 855 -1.61 -16.86 -30.01
CA ALA A 855 -2.88 -16.78 -30.74
C ALA A 855 -2.83 -17.57 -32.06
N GLY A 856 -4.01 -17.93 -32.58
CA GLY A 856 -4.12 -18.60 -33.87
C GLY A 856 -3.92 -17.63 -35.04
N LEU A 857 -3.50 -18.14 -36.20
CA LEU A 857 -3.23 -17.32 -37.39
C LEU A 857 -3.79 -17.94 -38.68
N VAL A 858 -4.49 -17.11 -39.45
CA VAL A 858 -4.81 -17.31 -40.86
C VAL A 858 -3.78 -16.54 -41.69
N LEU A 859 -2.82 -17.26 -42.27
CA LEU A 859 -1.74 -16.71 -43.07
C LEU A 859 -2.00 -16.94 -44.56
N THR A 860 -1.92 -15.87 -45.35
CA THR A 860 -1.82 -15.96 -46.81
C THR A 860 -0.44 -15.52 -47.26
N ALA A 861 0.29 -16.35 -48.01
CA ALA A 861 1.58 -15.96 -48.57
C ALA A 861 1.70 -16.40 -50.04
N ASP A 862 1.90 -15.43 -50.94
CA ASP A 862 1.87 -15.64 -52.40
C ASP A 862 3.26 -15.83 -53.04
N GLY A 863 4.33 -15.73 -52.24
CA GLY A 863 5.72 -15.78 -52.70
C GLY A 863 6.12 -17.13 -53.31
N ALA A 864 6.66 -17.10 -54.53
CA ALA A 864 7.10 -18.31 -55.23
C ALA A 864 8.42 -18.90 -54.69
N ALA A 865 9.18 -18.10 -53.92
CA ALA A 865 10.49 -18.46 -53.38
C ALA A 865 10.44 -19.22 -52.04
N LEU A 866 9.26 -19.36 -51.42
CA LEU A 866 9.11 -20.02 -50.13
C LEU A 866 9.51 -21.50 -50.20
N THR A 867 10.41 -21.90 -49.29
CA THR A 867 10.84 -23.29 -49.08
C THR A 867 10.54 -23.77 -47.66
N SER A 868 10.18 -22.87 -46.73
CA SER A 868 9.86 -23.23 -45.35
C SER A 868 8.76 -22.33 -44.78
N VAL A 869 7.73 -22.93 -44.19
CA VAL A 869 6.76 -22.27 -43.33
C VAL A 869 6.65 -23.10 -42.05
N ASP A 870 7.02 -22.54 -40.91
CA ASP A 870 7.02 -23.27 -39.63
C ASP A 870 6.17 -22.54 -38.59
N ALA A 871 4.93 -23.01 -38.40
CA ALA A 871 4.01 -22.48 -37.39
C ALA A 871 3.99 -23.28 -36.08
N SER A 872 4.97 -24.17 -35.87
CA SER A 872 5.03 -25.01 -34.67
C SER A 872 5.26 -24.22 -33.38
N GLY A 873 5.68 -22.95 -33.49
CA GLY A 873 5.85 -22.04 -32.35
C GLY A 873 4.54 -21.45 -31.80
N ILE A 874 3.39 -21.68 -32.45
CA ILE A 874 2.08 -21.28 -31.92
C ILE A 874 1.75 -22.16 -30.72
N THR A 875 1.68 -21.54 -29.55
CA THR A 875 1.41 -22.22 -28.27
C THR A 875 -0.08 -22.38 -27.98
N LEU A 876 -0.91 -21.53 -28.58
CA LEU A 876 -2.36 -21.50 -28.37
C LEU A 876 -3.06 -21.03 -29.65
N GLY A 877 -4.12 -21.74 -30.07
CA GLY A 877 -4.85 -21.46 -31.31
C GLY A 877 -4.38 -22.29 -32.51
N GLY A 878 -5.16 -22.26 -33.58
CA GLY A 878 -4.91 -23.00 -34.82
C GLY A 878 -4.11 -22.23 -35.87
N PHE A 879 -3.70 -22.92 -36.93
CA PHE A 879 -2.99 -22.33 -38.06
C PHE A 879 -3.67 -22.64 -39.38
N ALA A 880 -4.17 -21.62 -40.07
CA ALA A 880 -4.65 -21.75 -41.43
C ALA A 880 -3.63 -21.14 -42.41
N PHE A 881 -3.26 -21.86 -43.45
CA PHE A 881 -2.29 -21.40 -44.44
C PHE A 881 -2.74 -21.69 -45.86
N THR A 882 -2.70 -20.66 -46.71
CA THR A 882 -2.87 -20.82 -48.17
C THR A 882 -1.59 -20.38 -48.86
N SER A 883 -0.96 -21.29 -49.60
CA SER A 883 0.28 -21.01 -50.32
C SER A 883 0.03 -20.48 -51.74
N GLY A 884 0.94 -19.63 -52.22
CA GLY A 884 1.13 -19.36 -53.64
C GLY A 884 1.82 -20.50 -54.39
N ALA A 885 2.33 -20.18 -55.59
CA ALA A 885 3.02 -21.14 -56.44
C ALA A 885 4.44 -21.43 -55.94
N LEU A 886 4.61 -22.48 -55.13
CA LEU A 886 5.91 -22.89 -54.61
C LEU A 886 6.79 -23.47 -55.75
N ALA A 887 7.86 -22.76 -56.12
CA ALA A 887 8.73 -23.10 -57.25
C ALA A 887 9.85 -24.11 -56.91
N ALA A 888 10.09 -24.33 -55.61
CA ALA A 888 11.04 -25.30 -55.06
C ALA A 888 10.33 -26.22 -54.06
N ALA A 889 10.98 -27.33 -53.69
CA ALA A 889 10.44 -28.21 -52.66
C ALA A 889 10.35 -27.45 -51.33
N ALA A 890 9.23 -27.60 -50.61
CA ALA A 890 8.96 -26.82 -49.42
C ALA A 890 8.58 -27.69 -48.21
N SER A 891 8.94 -27.24 -47.02
CA SER A 891 8.51 -27.80 -45.74
C SER A 891 7.47 -26.88 -45.10
N ILE A 892 6.31 -27.41 -44.74
CA ILE A 892 5.24 -26.67 -44.05
C ILE A 892 4.94 -27.40 -42.74
N LYS A 893 4.97 -26.68 -41.60
CA LYS A 893 4.53 -27.19 -40.31
C LYS A 893 3.35 -26.40 -39.77
N GLY A 894 2.33 -27.10 -39.30
CA GLY A 894 1.18 -26.51 -38.60
C GLY A 894 1.51 -26.09 -37.17
N SER A 895 0.50 -25.55 -36.47
CA SER A 895 0.55 -25.36 -35.03
C SER A 895 0.65 -26.71 -34.29
N ALA A 896 1.31 -26.71 -33.14
CA ALA A 896 1.55 -27.95 -32.40
C ALA A 896 0.29 -28.55 -31.77
N SER A 897 -0.70 -27.73 -31.41
CA SER A 897 -1.87 -28.13 -30.61
C SER A 897 -3.22 -27.71 -31.18
N GLY A 898 -3.27 -26.70 -32.06
CA GLY A 898 -4.51 -26.19 -32.64
C GLY A 898 -4.94 -26.92 -33.91
N THR A 899 -6.16 -26.61 -34.38
CA THR A 899 -6.64 -27.08 -35.68
C THR A 899 -5.82 -26.42 -36.79
N ASN A 900 -5.32 -27.22 -37.73
CA ASN A 900 -4.57 -26.71 -38.87
C ASN A 900 -5.40 -26.85 -40.16
N THR A 901 -5.44 -25.81 -40.98
CA THR A 901 -6.12 -25.84 -42.29
C THR A 901 -5.15 -25.35 -43.36
N VAL A 902 -4.57 -26.28 -44.12
CA VAL A 902 -3.44 -25.99 -45.00
C VAL A 902 -3.79 -26.33 -46.45
N ASN A 903 -3.69 -25.33 -47.33
CA ASN A 903 -3.93 -25.45 -48.76
C ASN A 903 -2.67 -25.04 -49.54
N PHE A 904 -2.06 -26.02 -50.21
CA PHE A 904 -0.92 -25.81 -51.11
C PHE A 904 -1.17 -26.36 -52.51
N VAL A 905 -2.41 -26.27 -52.99
CA VAL A 905 -2.80 -26.72 -54.34
C VAL A 905 -2.02 -26.01 -55.47
N ALA A 906 -1.56 -24.78 -55.24
CA ALA A 906 -0.79 -24.00 -56.19
C ALA A 906 0.69 -24.43 -56.27
N ALA A 907 1.18 -25.27 -55.36
CA ALA A 907 2.57 -25.71 -55.35
C ALA A 907 2.93 -26.47 -56.63
N THR A 908 4.07 -26.11 -57.24
CA THR A 908 4.56 -26.73 -58.49
C THR A 908 5.64 -27.79 -58.25
N LYS A 909 6.05 -27.95 -56.99
CA LYS A 909 7.03 -28.94 -56.52
C LYS A 909 6.48 -29.67 -55.29
N ALA A 910 7.19 -30.72 -54.87
CA ALA A 910 6.84 -31.53 -53.72
C ALA A 910 6.81 -30.70 -52.42
N VAL A 911 5.78 -30.91 -51.61
CA VAL A 911 5.66 -30.33 -50.26
C VAL A 911 5.74 -31.42 -49.21
N THR A 912 6.54 -31.17 -48.17
CA THR A 912 6.51 -31.94 -46.92
C THR A 912 5.67 -31.18 -45.91
N TYR A 913 4.52 -31.72 -45.53
CA TYR A 913 3.65 -31.19 -44.48
C TYR A 913 3.78 -32.00 -43.19
N THR A 914 3.87 -31.31 -42.05
CA THR A 914 3.80 -31.89 -40.71
C THR A 914 2.76 -31.14 -39.88
N GLY A 915 1.68 -31.83 -39.52
CA GLY A 915 0.61 -31.36 -38.64
C GLY A 915 0.96 -31.50 -37.16
N GLY A 916 -0.05 -31.27 -36.31
CA GLY A 916 0.08 -31.21 -34.86
C GLY A 916 -0.80 -32.23 -34.13
N ALA A 917 -1.09 -31.96 -32.86
CA ALA A 917 -2.03 -32.76 -32.07
C ALA A 917 -3.50 -32.37 -32.28
N GLY A 918 -3.76 -31.21 -32.90
CA GLY A 918 -5.10 -30.77 -33.28
C GLY A 918 -5.57 -31.42 -34.58
N ASN A 919 -6.79 -31.10 -35.04
CA ASN A 919 -7.30 -31.64 -36.31
C ASN A 919 -6.60 -30.96 -37.50
N ASP A 920 -6.12 -31.74 -38.46
CA ASP A 920 -5.47 -31.23 -39.66
C ASP A 920 -6.35 -31.43 -40.89
N VAL A 921 -6.59 -30.34 -41.64
CA VAL A 921 -7.29 -30.34 -42.93
C VAL A 921 -6.31 -29.89 -44.01
N VAL A 922 -5.91 -30.81 -44.88
CA VAL A 922 -4.86 -30.58 -45.88
C VAL A 922 -5.41 -30.74 -47.29
N THR A 923 -5.21 -29.75 -48.14
CA THR A 923 -5.45 -29.83 -49.59
C THR A 923 -4.12 -29.65 -50.34
N ALA A 924 -3.68 -30.70 -51.03
CA ALA A 924 -2.40 -30.76 -51.71
C ALA A 924 -2.56 -30.75 -53.24
N GLY A 925 -1.59 -30.16 -53.94
CA GLY A 925 -1.56 -30.09 -55.41
C GLY A 925 -1.13 -31.40 -56.09
N ASN A 926 -0.98 -31.36 -57.41
CA ASN A 926 -0.68 -32.51 -58.28
C ASN A 926 0.82 -32.88 -58.32
N THR A 927 1.48 -32.93 -57.16
CA THR A 927 2.91 -33.25 -57.00
C THR A 927 3.10 -34.41 -56.03
N SER A 928 4.29 -35.01 -55.99
CA SER A 928 4.59 -36.07 -55.02
C SER A 928 4.82 -35.48 -53.62
N ASN A 929 3.80 -35.45 -52.78
CA ASN A 929 3.86 -34.82 -51.45
C ASN A 929 4.14 -35.83 -50.33
N VAL A 930 4.69 -35.34 -49.21
CA VAL A 930 4.83 -36.10 -47.96
C VAL A 930 3.99 -35.40 -46.91
N ILE A 931 2.98 -36.06 -46.35
CA ILE A 931 2.00 -35.47 -45.43
C ILE A 931 1.97 -36.31 -44.15
N THR A 932 2.25 -35.69 -43.01
CA THR A 932 2.10 -36.31 -41.68
C THR A 932 1.08 -35.48 -40.90
N LEU A 933 -0.03 -36.09 -40.46
CA LEU A 933 -1.14 -35.36 -39.84
C LEU A 933 -0.97 -35.20 -38.32
N GLY A 934 -0.55 -36.25 -37.61
CA GLY A 934 -0.45 -36.22 -36.15
C GLY A 934 -1.72 -36.75 -35.48
N GLU A 935 -1.94 -36.38 -34.21
CA GLU A 935 -2.92 -37.07 -33.32
C GLU A 935 -4.29 -36.38 -33.21
N GLY A 936 -4.66 -35.58 -34.21
CA GLY A 936 -5.96 -34.93 -34.31
C GLY A 936 -7.13 -35.89 -34.15
N ALA A 937 -8.25 -35.43 -33.57
CA ALA A 937 -9.45 -36.24 -33.39
C ALA A 937 -10.07 -36.70 -34.71
N SER A 938 -9.97 -35.86 -35.74
CA SER A 938 -10.39 -36.15 -37.10
C SER A 938 -9.53 -35.37 -38.08
N ASN A 939 -8.63 -36.04 -38.81
CA ASN A 939 -7.84 -35.39 -39.86
C ASN A 939 -8.42 -35.67 -41.24
N SER A 940 -8.20 -34.75 -42.17
CA SER A 940 -8.71 -34.83 -43.55
C SER A 940 -7.63 -34.43 -44.54
N VAL A 941 -7.39 -35.26 -45.56
CA VAL A 941 -6.46 -34.99 -46.66
C VAL A 941 -7.14 -35.19 -47.99
N ASN A 942 -7.04 -34.17 -48.85
CA ASN A 942 -7.29 -34.32 -50.28
C ASN A 942 -6.00 -34.00 -51.02
N ALA A 943 -5.29 -35.04 -51.45
CA ALA A 943 -4.09 -34.91 -52.25
C ALA A 943 -4.41 -35.17 -53.73
N GLY A 944 -3.91 -34.29 -54.60
CA GLY A 944 -4.04 -34.43 -56.05
C GLY A 944 -3.24 -35.62 -56.61
N ASP A 945 -2.98 -35.56 -57.91
CA ASP A 945 -2.14 -36.55 -58.59
C ASP A 945 -0.68 -36.54 -58.08
N GLY A 946 0.10 -37.58 -58.39
CA GLY A 946 1.48 -37.74 -57.96
C GLY A 946 1.68 -38.93 -57.05
N ASN A 947 2.93 -39.23 -56.71
CA ASN A 947 3.24 -40.32 -55.75
C ASN A 947 3.26 -39.72 -54.34
N ASN A 948 2.12 -39.72 -53.66
CA ASN A 948 2.01 -39.13 -52.33
C ASN A 948 2.35 -40.16 -51.23
N THR A 949 3.04 -39.70 -50.19
CA THR A 949 3.26 -40.46 -48.95
C THR A 949 2.48 -39.79 -47.82
N ILE A 950 1.51 -40.49 -47.24
CA ILE A 950 0.62 -39.93 -46.21
C ILE A 950 0.67 -40.80 -44.96
N THR A 951 0.94 -40.18 -43.82
CA THR A 951 0.94 -40.81 -42.50
C THR A 951 -0.09 -40.13 -41.60
N GLY A 952 -1.07 -40.89 -41.14
CA GLY A 952 -2.11 -40.49 -40.19
C GLY A 952 -1.69 -40.68 -38.72
N GLY A 953 -2.67 -40.60 -37.83
CA GLY A 953 -2.52 -40.72 -36.38
C GLY A 953 -3.14 -42.00 -35.81
N ALA A 954 -3.45 -42.02 -34.51
CA ALA A 954 -4.16 -43.15 -33.88
C ALA A 954 -5.69 -43.01 -33.87
N LYS A 955 -6.24 -41.96 -34.50
CA LYS A 955 -7.67 -41.59 -34.47
C LYS A 955 -8.26 -41.63 -35.89
N ILE A 956 -9.40 -40.99 -36.11
CA ILE A 956 -10.13 -41.10 -37.38
C ILE A 956 -9.46 -40.21 -38.44
N ASP A 957 -9.01 -40.81 -39.53
CA ASP A 957 -8.44 -40.09 -40.67
C ASP A 957 -9.24 -40.31 -41.96
N PHE A 958 -9.48 -39.23 -42.72
CA PHE A 958 -10.13 -39.25 -44.02
C PHE A 958 -9.13 -38.84 -45.11
N VAL A 959 -8.71 -39.77 -45.95
CA VAL A 959 -7.68 -39.51 -46.97
C VAL A 959 -8.18 -39.86 -48.36
N THR A 960 -8.16 -38.87 -49.26
CA THR A 960 -8.37 -39.04 -50.70
C THR A 960 -7.09 -38.68 -51.43
N VAL A 961 -6.67 -39.55 -52.35
CA VAL A 961 -5.52 -39.34 -53.25
C VAL A 961 -5.90 -39.48 -54.71
N GLY A 962 -5.29 -38.64 -55.56
CA GLY A 962 -5.41 -38.69 -57.01
C GLY A 962 -4.69 -39.88 -57.65
N SER A 963 -4.35 -39.74 -58.93
CA SER A 963 -3.63 -40.76 -59.70
C SER A 963 -2.16 -40.82 -59.28
N GLY A 964 -1.57 -42.00 -59.28
CA GLY A 964 -0.14 -42.20 -58.96
C GLY A 964 0.08 -43.39 -58.04
N ASN A 965 1.33 -43.66 -57.69
CA ASN A 965 1.67 -44.73 -56.77
C ASN A 965 1.79 -44.15 -55.36
N ASN A 966 0.68 -44.15 -54.62
CA ASN A 966 0.61 -43.54 -53.29
C ASN A 966 0.95 -44.56 -52.20
N THR A 967 1.60 -44.10 -51.13
CA THR A 967 1.87 -44.88 -49.91
C THR A 967 1.14 -44.22 -48.75
N VAL A 968 0.18 -44.92 -48.15
CA VAL A 968 -0.71 -44.37 -47.13
C VAL A 968 -0.71 -45.27 -45.90
N SER A 969 -0.42 -44.69 -44.74
CA SER A 969 -0.42 -45.37 -43.44
C SER A 969 -1.27 -44.57 -42.45
N LEU A 970 -2.50 -45.00 -42.16
CA LEU A 970 -3.43 -44.22 -41.32
C LEU A 970 -3.47 -44.65 -39.85
N GLY A 971 -2.66 -45.64 -39.46
CA GLY A 971 -2.56 -46.03 -38.05
C GLY A 971 -3.85 -46.63 -37.49
N ASN A 972 -4.10 -46.40 -36.20
CA ASN A 972 -5.32 -46.87 -35.53
C ASN A 972 -6.50 -45.93 -35.80
N GLY A 973 -7.72 -46.34 -35.46
CA GLY A 973 -8.93 -45.55 -35.68
C GLY A 973 -9.82 -46.17 -36.75
N SER A 974 -11.00 -45.59 -36.96
CA SER A 974 -11.88 -46.01 -38.07
C SER A 974 -11.60 -45.12 -39.26
N ASN A 975 -10.66 -45.51 -40.11
CA ASN A 975 -10.12 -44.65 -41.16
C ASN A 975 -10.87 -44.81 -42.48
N THR A 976 -10.86 -43.76 -43.31
CA THR A 976 -11.38 -43.82 -44.68
C THR A 976 -10.28 -43.47 -45.67
N PHE A 977 -9.99 -44.38 -46.59
CA PHE A 977 -9.00 -44.16 -47.65
C PHE A 977 -9.64 -44.33 -49.03
N THR A 978 -9.47 -43.34 -49.90
CA THR A 978 -9.89 -43.40 -51.31
C THR A 978 -8.74 -43.08 -52.25
N ALA A 979 -8.45 -43.97 -53.20
CA ALA A 979 -7.51 -43.73 -54.29
C ALA A 979 -8.19 -43.92 -55.65
N THR A 980 -7.97 -42.98 -56.57
CA THR A 980 -8.62 -43.00 -57.89
C THR A 980 -8.01 -43.98 -58.88
N SER A 981 -6.67 -44.06 -58.98
CA SER A 981 -5.95 -45.02 -59.83
C SER A 981 -4.47 -45.16 -59.41
N GLY A 982 -3.74 -46.10 -60.00
CA GLY A 982 -2.31 -46.32 -59.80
C GLY A 982 -1.99 -47.47 -58.84
N ASN A 983 -0.71 -47.73 -58.58
CA ASN A 983 -0.28 -48.83 -57.71
C ASN A 983 -0.12 -48.31 -56.28
N ASN A 984 -1.18 -48.41 -55.48
CA ASN A 984 -1.21 -47.83 -54.15
C ASN A 984 -0.85 -48.84 -53.06
N THR A 985 -0.18 -48.39 -52.00
CA THR A 985 0.07 -49.16 -50.78
C THR A 985 -0.72 -48.54 -49.63
N TYR A 986 -1.58 -49.32 -48.99
CA TYR A 986 -2.33 -48.93 -47.80
C TYR A 986 -1.93 -49.80 -46.61
N VAL A 987 -1.66 -49.16 -45.48
CA VAL A 987 -1.43 -49.81 -44.18
C VAL A 987 -2.36 -49.17 -43.14
N GLY A 988 -3.33 -49.93 -42.67
CA GLY A 988 -4.19 -49.59 -41.54
C GLY A 988 -3.60 -50.04 -40.20
N GLY A 989 -4.48 -50.16 -39.21
CA GLY A 989 -4.12 -50.50 -37.84
C GLY A 989 -5.28 -51.18 -37.13
N THR A 990 -5.57 -50.77 -35.90
CA THR A 990 -6.77 -51.24 -35.18
C THR A 990 -7.96 -50.33 -35.48
N GLY A 991 -9.17 -50.87 -35.56
CA GLY A 991 -10.39 -50.10 -35.82
C GLY A 991 -11.10 -50.60 -37.07
N VAL A 992 -12.21 -49.97 -37.48
CA VAL A 992 -12.96 -50.40 -38.67
C VAL A 992 -12.66 -49.45 -39.82
N ASP A 993 -11.83 -49.89 -40.75
CA ASP A 993 -11.42 -49.09 -41.89
C ASP A 993 -12.35 -49.26 -43.10
N THR A 994 -12.53 -48.18 -43.88
CA THR A 994 -13.19 -48.20 -45.18
C THR A 994 -12.22 -47.77 -46.28
N ILE A 995 -11.82 -48.72 -47.10
CA ILE A 995 -10.86 -48.54 -48.18
C ILE A 995 -11.60 -48.59 -49.52
N SER A 996 -11.30 -47.66 -50.42
CA SER A 996 -11.78 -47.65 -51.79
C SER A 996 -10.61 -47.41 -52.74
N VAL A 997 -10.24 -48.40 -53.54
CA VAL A 997 -9.15 -48.30 -54.50
C VAL A 997 -9.67 -48.50 -55.93
N GLY A 998 -9.24 -47.62 -56.82
CA GLY A 998 -9.46 -47.76 -58.25
C GLY A 998 -8.46 -48.69 -58.93
N GLY A 999 -8.32 -48.53 -60.25
CA GLY A 999 -7.50 -49.42 -61.08
C GLY A 999 -6.00 -49.36 -60.76
N GLY A 1000 -5.28 -50.44 -61.06
CA GLY A 1000 -3.86 -50.60 -60.74
C GLY A 1000 -3.59 -51.79 -59.82
N VAL A 1001 -2.33 -52.00 -59.47
CA VAL A 1001 -1.87 -53.06 -58.56
C VAL A 1001 -1.72 -52.48 -57.17
N ASN A 1002 -2.73 -52.66 -56.33
CA ASN A 1002 -2.74 -52.13 -54.97
C ASN A 1002 -2.25 -53.18 -53.96
N THR A 1003 -1.54 -52.76 -52.92
CA THR A 1003 -1.14 -53.59 -51.78
C THR A 1003 -1.85 -53.05 -50.54
N ILE A 1004 -2.68 -53.86 -49.90
CA ILE A 1004 -3.57 -53.43 -48.80
C ILE A 1004 -3.32 -54.32 -47.59
N THR A 1005 -2.99 -53.70 -46.47
CA THR A 1005 -2.96 -54.29 -45.13
C THR A 1005 -3.92 -53.46 -44.29
N THR A 1006 -5.02 -54.02 -43.79
CA THR A 1006 -6.00 -53.22 -43.02
C THR A 1006 -5.77 -53.28 -41.52
N GLY A 1007 -5.09 -54.32 -41.03
CA GLY A 1007 -4.86 -54.56 -39.62
C GLY A 1007 -6.00 -55.36 -38.99
N THR A 1008 -6.48 -54.94 -37.82
CA THR A 1008 -7.52 -55.67 -37.08
C THR A 1008 -8.82 -54.88 -37.05
N GLY A 1009 -9.92 -55.50 -37.48
CA GLY A 1009 -11.23 -54.87 -37.47
C GLY A 1009 -12.18 -55.49 -38.46
N ALA A 1010 -13.45 -55.07 -38.44
CA ALA A 1010 -14.41 -55.49 -39.45
C ALA A 1010 -14.30 -54.60 -40.72
N ASP A 1011 -13.13 -54.59 -41.33
CA ASP A 1011 -12.75 -53.64 -42.40
C ASP A 1011 -13.54 -53.85 -43.69
N VAL A 1012 -13.72 -52.78 -44.46
CA VAL A 1012 -14.42 -52.78 -45.75
C VAL A 1012 -13.47 -52.34 -46.86
N ILE A 1013 -13.23 -53.20 -47.85
CA ILE A 1013 -12.40 -52.89 -49.03
C ILE A 1013 -13.29 -52.87 -50.25
N ASN A 1014 -13.30 -51.76 -50.99
CA ASN A 1014 -14.03 -51.56 -52.23
C ASN A 1014 -13.07 -51.42 -53.39
N PHE A 1015 -13.16 -52.32 -54.36
CA PHE A 1015 -12.51 -52.17 -55.67
C PHE A 1015 -13.48 -51.49 -56.63
N THR A 1016 -13.10 -50.32 -57.14
CA THR A 1016 -14.00 -49.50 -57.98
C THR A 1016 -13.70 -49.61 -59.48
N ALA A 1017 -12.65 -50.34 -59.87
CA ALA A 1017 -12.32 -50.64 -61.26
C ALA A 1017 -11.69 -52.04 -61.39
N SER A 1018 -11.89 -52.67 -62.56
CA SER A 1018 -11.34 -54.00 -62.86
C SER A 1018 -9.83 -53.99 -63.07
N ALA A 1019 -9.18 -55.13 -62.80
CA ALA A 1019 -7.75 -55.33 -63.07
C ALA A 1019 -7.46 -55.25 -64.58
N ALA A 1020 -6.34 -54.62 -64.95
CA ALA A 1020 -5.97 -54.43 -66.36
C ALA A 1020 -5.65 -55.77 -67.08
N ASN A 1021 -5.14 -56.76 -66.35
CA ASN A 1021 -4.91 -58.12 -66.84
C ASN A 1021 -4.86 -59.13 -65.69
N GLY A 1022 -5.04 -60.42 -66.00
CA GLY A 1022 -5.09 -61.51 -65.02
C GLY A 1022 -3.80 -61.71 -64.20
N ASN A 1023 -2.66 -61.15 -64.62
CA ASN A 1023 -1.39 -61.25 -63.90
C ASN A 1023 -1.04 -60.00 -63.07
N SER A 1024 -1.88 -58.95 -63.13
CA SER A 1024 -1.68 -57.67 -62.45
C SER A 1024 -2.88 -57.37 -61.58
N TYR A 1025 -2.87 -57.88 -60.35
CA TYR A 1025 -3.98 -57.83 -59.42
C TYR A 1025 -3.62 -57.12 -58.12
N SER A 1026 -4.63 -56.55 -57.47
CA SER A 1026 -4.46 -56.04 -56.11
C SER A 1026 -4.29 -57.19 -55.11
N THR A 1027 -3.53 -56.94 -54.04
CA THR A 1027 -3.18 -57.92 -53.02
C THR A 1027 -3.62 -57.42 -51.65
N ILE A 1028 -4.36 -58.25 -50.92
CA ILE A 1028 -4.68 -58.09 -49.51
C ILE A 1028 -3.71 -58.95 -48.70
N MET A 1029 -2.96 -58.33 -47.79
CA MET A 1029 -1.84 -58.95 -47.07
C MET A 1029 -2.27 -59.75 -45.84
N ASP A 1030 -3.43 -59.43 -45.27
CA ASP A 1030 -3.86 -59.83 -43.92
C ASP A 1030 -5.35 -60.19 -43.84
N ALA A 1031 -5.87 -60.84 -44.89
CA ALA A 1031 -7.27 -61.28 -44.93
C ALA A 1031 -7.63 -62.13 -43.69
N HIS A 1032 -8.70 -61.75 -42.99
CA HIS A 1032 -9.14 -62.38 -41.75
C HIS A 1032 -10.67 -62.35 -41.59
N ALA A 1033 -11.19 -63.10 -40.61
CA ALA A 1033 -12.62 -63.21 -40.35
C ALA A 1033 -13.24 -61.86 -39.96
N GLY A 1034 -14.39 -61.52 -40.54
CA GLY A 1034 -15.09 -60.25 -40.35
C GLY A 1034 -14.81 -59.20 -41.42
N MET A 1035 -13.72 -59.33 -42.19
CA MET A 1035 -13.39 -58.45 -43.31
C MET A 1035 -14.44 -58.56 -44.43
N LYS A 1036 -14.79 -57.42 -45.03
CA LYS A 1036 -15.75 -57.27 -46.12
C LYS A 1036 -15.04 -56.79 -47.37
N ILE A 1037 -15.14 -57.57 -48.44
CA ILE A 1037 -14.50 -57.26 -49.73
C ILE A 1037 -15.58 -57.09 -50.78
N ASN A 1038 -15.67 -55.89 -51.34
CA ASN A 1038 -16.54 -55.54 -52.44
C ASN A 1038 -15.71 -55.48 -53.72
N PHE A 1039 -16.00 -56.38 -54.65
CA PHE A 1039 -15.29 -56.51 -55.93
C PHE A 1039 -15.90 -55.62 -57.04
N GLY A 1040 -16.79 -54.68 -56.69
CA GLY A 1040 -17.41 -53.73 -57.62
C GLY A 1040 -18.84 -54.10 -58.01
N ALA A 1041 -19.47 -53.26 -58.84
CA ALA A 1041 -20.86 -53.46 -59.27
C ALA A 1041 -21.02 -54.78 -60.03
N GLY A 1042 -21.97 -55.61 -59.58
CA GLY A 1042 -22.36 -56.84 -60.27
C GLY A 1042 -21.86 -58.14 -59.65
N ALA A 1043 -21.12 -58.16 -58.54
CA ALA A 1043 -20.72 -59.41 -57.90
C ALA A 1043 -21.94 -60.27 -57.48
N GLY A 1044 -21.98 -61.50 -58.00
CA GLY A 1044 -23.02 -62.52 -57.81
C GLY A 1044 -22.70 -63.48 -56.66
N ALA A 1045 -23.25 -64.70 -56.71
CA ALA A 1045 -23.00 -65.70 -55.67
C ALA A 1045 -21.53 -66.17 -55.67
N LEU A 1046 -20.96 -66.38 -54.49
CA LEU A 1046 -19.66 -67.03 -54.31
C LEU A 1046 -19.80 -68.55 -54.43
N ASN A 1047 -19.03 -69.16 -55.34
CA ASN A 1047 -18.79 -70.59 -55.32
C ASN A 1047 -18.00 -70.94 -54.06
N LYS A 1048 -18.66 -71.63 -53.13
CA LYS A 1048 -18.12 -71.99 -51.81
C LYS A 1048 -17.14 -73.17 -51.84
N VAL A 1049 -16.84 -73.69 -53.02
CA VAL A 1049 -15.85 -74.75 -53.22
C VAL A 1049 -14.64 -74.17 -53.96
N SER A 1050 -13.46 -74.31 -53.35
CA SER A 1050 -12.19 -73.91 -53.97
C SER A 1050 -11.94 -74.71 -55.26
N LEU A 1051 -11.66 -74.02 -56.37
CA LEU A 1051 -11.32 -74.70 -57.63
C LEU A 1051 -9.98 -75.42 -57.48
N THR A 1052 -9.96 -76.68 -57.88
CA THR A 1052 -8.78 -77.54 -57.84
C THR A 1052 -8.54 -78.11 -59.24
N LEU A 1053 -7.35 -77.87 -59.79
CA LEU A 1053 -6.92 -78.42 -61.09
C LEU A 1053 -5.80 -79.45 -60.91
N ALA A 1054 -5.39 -80.09 -62.01
CA ALA A 1054 -4.28 -81.04 -61.99
C ALA A 1054 -2.96 -80.36 -61.55
N GLY A 1055 -2.04 -81.10 -60.95
CA GLY A 1055 -0.76 -80.57 -60.44
C GLY A 1055 0.17 -79.94 -61.49
N THR A 1056 -0.15 -80.05 -62.79
CA THR A 1056 0.56 -79.39 -63.90
C THR A 1056 -0.06 -78.06 -64.32
N ALA A 1057 -1.20 -77.67 -63.72
CA ALA A 1057 -1.91 -76.46 -64.10
C ALA A 1057 -1.12 -75.20 -63.73
N VAL A 1058 -1.02 -74.26 -64.67
CA VAL A 1058 -0.43 -72.94 -64.46
C VAL A 1058 -1.48 -71.95 -63.96
N PHE A 1059 -1.05 -70.79 -63.48
CA PHE A 1059 -1.95 -69.78 -62.94
C PHE A 1059 -3.07 -69.37 -63.91
N GLN A 1060 -2.76 -69.26 -65.21
CA GLN A 1060 -3.74 -68.95 -66.24
C GLN A 1060 -4.84 -70.01 -66.36
N ASP A 1061 -4.51 -71.31 -66.22
CA ASP A 1061 -5.50 -72.40 -66.28
C ASP A 1061 -6.53 -72.24 -65.15
N TYR A 1062 -6.10 -71.78 -63.97
CA TYR A 1062 -6.99 -71.48 -62.85
C TYR A 1062 -7.87 -70.25 -63.09
N LEU A 1063 -7.34 -69.20 -63.71
CA LEU A 1063 -8.13 -68.02 -64.09
C LEU A 1063 -9.21 -68.38 -65.12
N ASP A 1064 -8.85 -69.13 -66.16
CA ASP A 1064 -9.79 -69.56 -67.20
C ASP A 1064 -10.83 -70.54 -66.63
N ALA A 1065 -10.44 -71.46 -65.73
CA ALA A 1065 -11.38 -72.34 -65.05
C ALA A 1065 -12.35 -71.58 -64.13
N ALA A 1066 -11.89 -70.49 -63.50
CA ALA A 1066 -12.72 -69.65 -62.64
C ALA A 1066 -13.81 -68.87 -63.41
N THR A 1067 -13.61 -68.63 -64.71
CA THR A 1067 -14.57 -67.94 -65.60
C THR A 1067 -15.26 -68.86 -66.61
N ALA A 1068 -14.90 -70.14 -66.69
CA ALA A 1068 -15.44 -71.09 -67.68
C ALA A 1068 -16.95 -71.39 -67.58
N GLY A 1069 -17.62 -71.02 -66.48
CA GLY A 1069 -18.95 -71.49 -66.08
C GLY A 1069 -20.18 -70.96 -66.85
N LYS A 1070 -20.04 -70.00 -67.78
CA LYS A 1070 -21.19 -69.46 -68.53
C LYS A 1070 -21.77 -70.36 -69.64
N GLY A 1071 -21.27 -71.59 -69.77
CA GLY A 1071 -21.92 -72.62 -70.60
C GLY A 1071 -23.22 -73.20 -70.02
N GLU A 1072 -23.53 -72.96 -68.73
CA GLU A 1072 -24.73 -73.50 -68.07
C GLU A 1072 -25.78 -72.40 -67.81
N VAL A 1073 -26.99 -72.63 -68.32
CA VAL A 1073 -28.16 -71.76 -68.15
C VAL A 1073 -28.51 -71.66 -66.65
N GLY A 1074 -28.27 -70.50 -66.02
CA GLY A 1074 -28.76 -70.20 -64.66
C GLY A 1074 -27.81 -69.45 -63.72
N VAL A 1075 -26.54 -69.23 -64.09
CA VAL A 1075 -25.61 -68.41 -63.29
C VAL A 1075 -25.71 -66.93 -63.70
N ALA A 1076 -26.07 -66.06 -62.76
CA ALA A 1076 -26.19 -64.62 -62.97
C ALA A 1076 -24.82 -63.98 -63.25
N ALA A 1077 -24.80 -62.89 -64.04
CA ALA A 1077 -23.59 -62.10 -64.31
C ALA A 1077 -22.84 -61.74 -63.00
N GLY A 1078 -21.50 -61.86 -63.00
CA GLY A 1078 -20.63 -61.54 -61.87
C GLY A 1078 -20.32 -62.67 -60.89
N ALA A 1079 -20.41 -63.94 -61.30
CA ALA A 1079 -20.10 -65.07 -60.42
C ALA A 1079 -18.69 -64.96 -59.80
N LEU A 1080 -18.60 -65.28 -58.51
CA LEU A 1080 -17.37 -65.24 -57.73
C LEU A 1080 -16.81 -66.66 -57.58
N ALA A 1081 -15.55 -66.87 -57.96
CA ALA A 1081 -14.84 -68.13 -57.80
C ALA A 1081 -13.53 -67.90 -57.03
N TYR A 1082 -13.07 -68.91 -56.28
CA TYR A 1082 -11.77 -68.81 -55.61
C TYR A 1082 -10.94 -70.09 -55.76
N PHE A 1083 -9.62 -69.95 -55.75
CA PHE A 1083 -8.67 -71.06 -55.82
C PHE A 1083 -7.39 -70.75 -55.03
N VAL A 1084 -6.60 -71.80 -54.76
CA VAL A 1084 -5.30 -71.67 -54.11
C VAL A 1084 -4.18 -71.99 -55.11
N PHE A 1085 -3.25 -71.06 -55.30
CA PHE A 1085 -2.09 -71.24 -56.19
C PHE A 1085 -0.83 -70.68 -55.52
N GLY A 1086 0.26 -71.45 -55.51
CA GLY A 1086 1.53 -71.01 -54.91
C GLY A 1086 1.40 -70.54 -53.44
N GLY A 1087 0.57 -71.22 -52.65
CA GLY A 1087 0.36 -70.94 -51.22
C GLY A 1087 -0.49 -69.71 -50.89
N ASN A 1088 -1.14 -69.10 -51.88
CA ASN A 1088 -2.02 -67.94 -51.71
C ASN A 1088 -3.40 -68.20 -52.30
N THR A 1089 -4.40 -67.48 -51.83
CA THR A 1089 -5.79 -67.58 -52.28
C THR A 1089 -6.08 -66.47 -53.29
N TYR A 1090 -6.80 -66.78 -54.36
CA TYR A 1090 -7.18 -65.83 -55.39
C TYR A 1090 -8.68 -65.87 -55.56
N VAL A 1091 -9.32 -64.70 -55.59
CA VAL A 1091 -10.74 -64.54 -55.84
C VAL A 1091 -10.92 -63.87 -57.19
N VAL A 1092 -11.70 -64.49 -58.06
CA VAL A 1092 -11.96 -64.05 -59.42
C VAL A 1092 -13.44 -63.70 -59.55
N THR A 1093 -13.73 -62.54 -60.15
CA THR A 1093 -15.08 -62.17 -60.60
C THR A 1093 -15.15 -62.23 -62.12
N ASP A 1094 -16.10 -63.02 -62.62
CA ASP A 1094 -16.41 -63.11 -64.05
C ASP A 1094 -17.45 -62.06 -64.44
N HIS A 1095 -16.99 -61.02 -65.15
CA HIS A 1095 -17.81 -59.93 -65.68
C HIS A 1095 -17.90 -59.98 -67.21
N SER A 1096 -17.40 -61.04 -67.83
CA SER A 1096 -17.47 -61.27 -69.27
C SER A 1096 -18.47 -62.38 -69.61
N ASP A 1097 -18.74 -62.57 -70.90
CA ASP A 1097 -19.50 -63.73 -71.40
C ASP A 1097 -18.57 -64.76 -72.06
N ALA A 1098 -17.26 -64.60 -71.90
CA ALA A 1098 -16.26 -65.50 -72.47
C ALA A 1098 -16.02 -66.71 -71.57
N THR A 1099 -15.60 -67.82 -72.16
CA THR A 1099 -15.27 -69.06 -71.43
C THR A 1099 -13.82 -69.10 -70.94
N THR A 1100 -13.09 -68.00 -71.06
CA THR A 1100 -11.70 -67.80 -70.64
C THR A 1100 -11.58 -66.40 -70.06
N TYR A 1101 -10.66 -66.19 -69.12
CA TYR A 1101 -10.49 -64.92 -68.44
C TYR A 1101 -10.22 -63.76 -69.42
N GLN A 1102 -11.01 -62.69 -69.35
CA GLN A 1102 -10.90 -61.51 -70.19
C GLN A 1102 -10.24 -60.35 -69.43
N ASN A 1103 -9.06 -59.97 -69.90
CA ASN A 1103 -8.35 -58.79 -69.40
C ASN A 1103 -9.21 -57.52 -69.52
N GLY A 1104 -9.28 -56.72 -68.45
CA GLY A 1104 -10.03 -55.47 -68.41
C GLY A 1104 -11.55 -55.61 -68.23
N ALA A 1105 -12.09 -56.82 -68.33
CA ALA A 1105 -13.48 -57.12 -67.99
C ALA A 1105 -13.54 -57.88 -66.66
N ASP A 1106 -12.88 -59.03 -66.59
CA ASP A 1106 -12.82 -59.88 -65.40
C ASP A 1106 -11.78 -59.34 -64.42
N SER A 1107 -11.98 -59.61 -63.13
CA SER A 1107 -11.08 -59.15 -62.08
C SER A 1107 -10.59 -60.28 -61.21
N VAL A 1108 -9.35 -60.14 -60.73
CA VAL A 1108 -8.74 -61.03 -59.75
C VAL A 1108 -8.14 -60.20 -58.62
N VAL A 1109 -8.31 -60.68 -57.39
CA VAL A 1109 -7.65 -60.15 -56.18
C VAL A 1109 -6.95 -61.30 -55.47
N LYS A 1110 -5.72 -61.06 -55.02
CA LYS A 1110 -4.95 -62.00 -54.23
C LYS A 1110 -5.19 -61.76 -52.74
N LEU A 1111 -5.46 -62.82 -51.99
CA LEU A 1111 -5.42 -62.85 -50.53
C LEU A 1111 -4.17 -63.64 -50.13
N VAL A 1112 -3.29 -63.04 -49.33
CA VAL A 1112 -2.08 -63.72 -48.91
C VAL A 1112 -2.37 -64.83 -47.90
N GLY A 1113 -1.74 -65.98 -48.14
CA GLY A 1113 -2.00 -67.20 -47.39
C GLY A 1113 -3.20 -68.00 -47.90
N ILE A 1114 -3.47 -69.10 -47.21
CA ILE A 1114 -4.60 -70.00 -47.52
C ILE A 1114 -5.79 -69.54 -46.68
N VAL A 1115 -6.78 -68.91 -47.34
CA VAL A 1115 -8.01 -68.41 -46.74
C VAL A 1115 -9.15 -69.33 -47.16
N ASP A 1116 -9.79 -69.99 -46.19
CA ASP A 1116 -10.96 -70.80 -46.46
C ASP A 1116 -12.19 -69.90 -46.61
N MET A 1117 -12.81 -69.91 -47.79
CA MET A 1117 -14.00 -69.11 -48.10
C MET A 1117 -15.29 -69.93 -48.14
N SER A 1118 -15.25 -71.20 -47.71
CA SER A 1118 -16.40 -72.13 -47.81
C SER A 1118 -17.60 -71.71 -46.95
N VAL A 1119 -17.35 -71.00 -45.85
CA VAL A 1119 -18.37 -70.48 -44.93
C VAL A 1119 -18.67 -68.99 -45.10
N SER A 1120 -17.91 -68.28 -45.95
CA SER A 1120 -18.11 -66.86 -46.25
C SER A 1120 -19.52 -66.57 -46.81
N THR A 1121 -20.01 -65.36 -46.56
CA THR A 1121 -21.34 -64.92 -47.01
C THR A 1121 -21.22 -63.82 -48.06
N VAL A 1122 -22.20 -63.73 -48.96
CA VAL A 1122 -22.29 -62.64 -49.94
C VAL A 1122 -23.64 -61.96 -49.79
N ALA A 1123 -23.62 -60.65 -49.53
CA ALA A 1123 -24.82 -59.84 -49.44
C ALA A 1123 -24.61 -58.56 -50.26
N SER A 1124 -25.53 -58.29 -51.20
CA SER A 1124 -25.49 -57.11 -52.08
C SER A 1124 -24.14 -56.90 -52.79
N GLY A 1125 -23.49 -57.99 -53.22
CA GLY A 1125 -22.20 -57.95 -53.92
C GLY A 1125 -20.95 -57.83 -53.02
N ILE A 1126 -21.12 -57.84 -51.69
CA ILE A 1126 -20.01 -57.76 -50.73
C ILE A 1126 -19.77 -59.14 -50.11
N VAL A 1127 -18.54 -59.64 -50.22
CA VAL A 1127 -18.09 -60.90 -49.59
C VAL A 1127 -17.67 -60.60 -48.15
N THR A 1128 -18.30 -61.23 -47.17
CA THR A 1128 -17.87 -61.20 -45.76
C THR A 1128 -17.15 -62.51 -45.43
N LEU A 1129 -15.89 -62.41 -45.02
CA LEU A 1129 -15.05 -63.56 -44.61
C LEU A 1129 -15.47 -64.06 -43.22
N HIS A 1130 -15.53 -65.37 -43.02
CA HIS A 1130 -15.95 -66.03 -41.77
C HIS A 1130 -14.92 -67.01 -41.24
#